data_AF-A0A094FRV3-F1
#
_entry.id   AF-A0A094FRV3-F1
#
_cell.length_a   1.000
_cell.length_b   1.000
_cell.length_c   1.000
_cell.angle_alpha   90.00
_cell.angle_beta   90.00
_cell.angle_gamma   90.00
#
_symmetry.space_group_name_H-M   'P 1'
#
loop_
_entity.id
_entity.type
_entity.pdbx_description
1 polymer ?
#
loop_
_entity_poly.entity_id
_entity_poly.type
_entity_poly.pdbx_seq_one_letter_code
_entity_poly.pdbx_strand_id
1 'polypeptide(L)'
;MSSSGSGPLYLGFDLSTQQLKAVVITSALNVAHEAKVDFDADLAHHGITKGVFHPTPKEVTAPVAMWLEAVDLVLSRLQKAGAPLDRIRGISGAGQQHGSVFWNKAGEETLSKLDAKNTLVEQLKGGFSWETSPNWQDASTQNECDAFDKALGTEEELAKVTGSKAHHRFTGPQIMKFKKNNPEVYEKTTKISLVSSFLASVFLGSVAPIDISDVCGMNLWNIAEGAWDWRLLSLAAGSKEDGEILRRKLGDVRSDGGGSMGAISDYYVQRYGFSKECQIAPFTGDNPSTILSLPLRAGDAMVSLGTSTTFLMSTPHFVADPAVHFFNHPTTSGLYMFMLCYKNGGLAREKTRDSLAKSTDGNIWSTFEKTVLETPPLGKTTPQDPAKLGLYFPLPEIVPNVRAGTWRFSLANGALTESAEGWKIPEDDARAIVESQALSLRLRSKNLVVSPDNVLPAQPKRIYLVGGGSLSPAIARVMGDVLGGAEGVYKLDVGGNACALGGAYKAVWAVERKGFETFEELIGARWNESEAVEKVDIGYRPEVWKAYGEALPAFEEAEKKVLAQEKRNVFQINNHIQVLETKTTSTDSFLINNRIHILEIKATSTAKHTENQRIMQRHHTTGSTESFQTAKSPPSSPLPDSPEPTITPSSPLPDCSEPKLTANSPQPDSPGPNLTTRRLLRHTILIGSDNRSSIRRSTLNSPPSTIIREDGFVTFEYDSASYGPKSPTPSGSRRRTPSLFGSDFSGYNPNSPTLSWLSGSDFSDTSTVCHYRGPYKYTPSRVYLPDPVYEAMMVTGFILFFMPYWNENMPMPEIIFLAGCLTIMLASYGKLIGVSGEQLPAGFEIWERF
;
A
#
# COMPACT_ATOMS: atom_id res chain seq x y z
N MET A 1 -9.68 14.72 -28.93
CA MET A 1 -8.83 13.65 -29.51
C MET A 1 -7.45 14.24 -29.79
N SER A 2 -6.59 14.32 -28.77
CA SER A 2 -5.21 14.78 -28.88
C SER A 2 -4.28 13.57 -28.93
N SER A 3 -3.52 13.43 -30.02
CA SER A 3 -2.39 12.50 -30.20
C SER A 3 -2.40 11.23 -29.33
N SER A 4 -3.14 10.20 -29.75
CA SER A 4 -2.93 8.82 -29.28
C SER A 4 -1.59 8.30 -29.83
N GLY A 5 -0.49 8.78 -29.25
CA GLY A 5 0.86 8.60 -29.77
C GLY A 5 1.30 7.13 -29.82
N SER A 6 2.26 6.82 -30.69
CA SER A 6 2.78 5.48 -30.97
C SER A 6 3.72 4.89 -29.90
N GLY A 7 3.80 5.50 -28.71
CA GLY A 7 4.72 5.11 -27.65
C GLY A 7 4.35 3.81 -26.92
N PRO A 8 5.22 3.31 -26.01
CA PRO A 8 4.92 2.15 -25.18
C PRO A 8 3.77 2.43 -24.20
N LEU A 9 3.08 1.35 -23.82
CA LEU A 9 2.01 1.33 -22.83
C LEU A 9 2.36 0.42 -21.66
N TYR A 10 1.70 0.65 -20.53
CA TYR A 10 1.91 -0.06 -19.28
C TYR A 10 0.57 -0.42 -18.66
N LEU A 11 0.47 -1.61 -18.07
CA LEU A 11 -0.78 -2.16 -17.57
C LEU A 11 -0.67 -2.48 -16.08
N GLY A 12 -1.57 -1.89 -15.30
CA GLY A 12 -1.74 -2.15 -13.88
C GLY A 12 -3.04 -2.88 -13.59
N PHE A 13 -2.98 -3.90 -12.73
CA PHE A 13 -4.15 -4.63 -12.25
C PHE A 13 -4.48 -4.30 -10.78
N ASP A 14 -5.75 -4.46 -10.41
CA ASP A 14 -6.27 -4.44 -9.03
C ASP A 14 -7.23 -5.63 -8.86
N LEU A 15 -6.72 -6.75 -8.31
CA LEU A 15 -7.51 -7.92 -7.95
C LEU A 15 -8.07 -7.77 -6.53
N SER A 16 -9.12 -6.95 -6.45
CA SER A 16 -9.90 -6.65 -5.26
C SER A 16 -10.83 -7.82 -4.88
N THR A 17 -11.46 -7.74 -3.71
CA THR A 17 -12.44 -8.73 -3.23
C THR A 17 -13.65 -8.87 -4.16
N GLN A 18 -14.17 -7.77 -4.72
CA GLN A 18 -15.43 -7.76 -5.48
C GLN A 18 -15.25 -7.55 -6.99
N GLN A 19 -14.03 -7.25 -7.45
CA GLN A 19 -13.77 -6.92 -8.84
C GLN A 19 -12.31 -7.12 -9.22
N LEU A 20 -12.06 -7.36 -10.50
CA LEU A 20 -10.73 -7.20 -11.12
C LEU A 20 -10.76 -5.95 -12.00
N LYS A 21 -9.88 -4.98 -11.75
CA LYS A 21 -9.65 -3.84 -12.67
C LYS A 21 -8.35 -4.00 -13.43
N ALA A 22 -8.32 -3.43 -14.62
CA ALA A 22 -7.16 -3.32 -15.50
C ALA A 22 -7.08 -1.90 -16.07
N VAL A 23 -6.00 -1.18 -15.81
CA VAL A 23 -5.77 0.19 -16.28
C VAL A 23 -4.52 0.23 -17.14
N VAL A 24 -4.68 0.65 -18.39
CA VAL A 24 -3.59 0.85 -19.35
C VAL A 24 -3.24 2.32 -19.40
N ILE A 25 -1.97 2.65 -19.13
CA ILE A 25 -1.45 4.01 -19.15
C ILE A 25 -0.35 4.18 -20.21
N THR A 26 -0.08 5.42 -20.56
CA THR A 26 1.08 5.83 -21.35
C THR A 26 2.33 5.97 -20.47
N SER A 27 3.52 5.97 -21.09
CA SER A 27 4.79 6.36 -20.45
C SER A 27 4.74 7.70 -19.70
N ALA A 28 3.88 8.63 -20.14
CA ALA A 28 3.60 9.92 -19.51
C ALA A 28 2.48 9.86 -18.45
N LEU A 29 2.23 8.68 -17.87
CA LEU A 29 1.27 8.39 -16.78
C LEU A 29 -0.22 8.60 -17.08
N ASN A 30 -0.58 9.21 -18.22
CA ASN A 30 -1.97 9.37 -18.64
C ASN A 30 -2.66 8.03 -18.90
N VAL A 31 -3.88 7.86 -18.39
CA VAL A 31 -4.76 6.71 -18.69
C VAL A 31 -5.15 6.72 -20.17
N ALA A 32 -4.95 5.58 -20.83
CA ALA A 32 -5.30 5.37 -22.24
C ALA A 32 -6.54 4.49 -22.40
N HIS A 33 -6.64 3.40 -21.63
CA HIS A 33 -7.79 2.50 -21.59
C HIS A 33 -7.99 1.94 -20.18
N GLU A 34 -9.21 1.57 -19.85
CA GLU A 34 -9.52 0.82 -18.64
C GLU A 34 -10.59 -0.25 -18.92
N ALA A 35 -10.58 -1.30 -18.12
CA ALA A 35 -11.66 -2.28 -18.06
C ALA A 35 -11.78 -2.81 -16.63
N LYS A 36 -12.96 -3.31 -16.29
CA LYS A 36 -13.19 -4.05 -15.05
C LYS A 36 -14.08 -5.27 -15.26
N VAL A 37 -14.07 -6.15 -14.27
CA VAL A 37 -15.00 -7.27 -14.09
C VAL A 37 -15.54 -7.17 -12.68
N ASP A 38 -16.85 -6.96 -12.52
CA ASP A 38 -17.53 -6.93 -11.23
C ASP A 38 -18.03 -8.34 -10.93
N PHE A 39 -17.48 -9.02 -9.92
CA PHE A 39 -17.67 -10.47 -9.74
C PHE A 39 -19.14 -10.88 -9.57
N ASP A 40 -19.92 -10.13 -8.78
CA ASP A 40 -21.35 -10.38 -8.58
C ASP A 40 -22.22 -10.10 -9.82
N ALA A 41 -21.78 -9.22 -10.73
CA ALA A 41 -22.53 -8.89 -11.94
C ALA A 41 -22.16 -9.79 -13.12
N ASP A 42 -20.88 -10.15 -13.22
CA ASP A 42 -20.29 -10.84 -14.37
C ASP A 42 -20.08 -12.34 -14.13
N LEU A 43 -19.83 -12.76 -12.89
CA LEU A 43 -19.32 -14.09 -12.52
C LEU A 43 -20.16 -14.78 -11.42
N ALA A 44 -21.43 -14.39 -11.25
CA ALA A 44 -22.33 -14.93 -10.24
C ALA A 44 -22.53 -16.46 -10.31
N HIS A 45 -22.26 -17.11 -11.45
CA HIS A 45 -22.30 -18.57 -11.61
C HIS A 45 -21.30 -19.32 -10.74
N HIS A 46 -20.28 -18.65 -10.20
CA HIS A 46 -19.41 -19.21 -9.15
C HIS A 46 -20.11 -19.35 -7.79
N GLY A 47 -21.37 -18.89 -7.65
CA GLY A 47 -22.16 -19.01 -6.42
C GLY A 47 -21.75 -18.04 -5.31
N ILE A 48 -20.99 -16.98 -5.66
CA ILE A 48 -20.46 -16.00 -4.72
C ILE A 48 -21.52 -14.98 -4.27
N THR A 49 -21.21 -14.25 -3.21
CA THR A 49 -21.89 -13.00 -2.87
C THR A 49 -20.85 -12.02 -2.35
N LYS A 50 -20.78 -10.85 -2.95
CA LYS A 50 -19.72 -9.85 -2.74
C LYS A 50 -18.32 -10.42 -3.00
N GLY A 51 -18.20 -11.20 -4.08
CA GLY A 51 -16.98 -11.88 -4.52
C GLY A 51 -16.45 -12.97 -3.60
N VAL A 52 -17.19 -13.37 -2.55
CA VAL A 52 -16.74 -14.34 -1.54
C VAL A 52 -17.81 -15.40 -1.22
N PHE A 53 -17.35 -16.47 -0.57
CA PHE A 53 -18.16 -17.43 0.17
C PHE A 53 -18.05 -17.17 1.67
N HIS A 54 -19.07 -17.61 2.41
CA HIS A 54 -19.07 -17.65 3.88
C HIS A 54 -19.35 -19.08 4.37
N PRO A 55 -18.35 -19.98 4.41
CA PRO A 55 -18.54 -21.37 4.87
C PRO A 55 -19.07 -21.45 6.31
N THR A 56 -18.62 -20.51 7.16
CA THR A 56 -19.12 -20.28 8.52
C THR A 56 -19.19 -18.78 8.82
N PRO A 57 -19.81 -18.32 9.92
CA PRO A 57 -19.88 -16.90 10.26
C PRO A 57 -18.54 -16.18 10.50
N LYS A 58 -17.43 -16.93 10.66
CA LYS A 58 -16.08 -16.38 10.84
C LYS A 58 -15.15 -16.68 9.68
N GLU A 59 -15.52 -17.59 8.79
CA GLU A 59 -14.70 -17.98 7.65
C GLU A 59 -15.13 -17.24 6.40
N VAL A 60 -14.15 -16.76 5.65
CA VAL A 60 -14.39 -16.09 4.37
C VAL A 60 -13.36 -16.56 3.36
N THR A 61 -13.82 -17.11 2.25
CA THR A 61 -12.96 -17.57 1.15
C THR A 61 -13.46 -17.03 -0.19
N ALA A 62 -12.61 -17.08 -1.22
CA ALA A 62 -12.98 -16.73 -2.59
C ALA A 62 -12.55 -17.84 -3.55
N PRO A 63 -13.36 -18.23 -4.56
CA PRO A 63 -12.99 -19.25 -5.54
C PRO A 63 -11.86 -18.76 -6.46
N VAL A 64 -10.78 -19.54 -6.57
CA VAL A 64 -9.62 -19.16 -7.41
C VAL A 64 -9.98 -19.18 -8.90
N ALA A 65 -10.87 -20.07 -9.31
CA ALA A 65 -11.40 -20.14 -10.68
C ALA A 65 -12.08 -18.85 -11.13
N MET A 66 -12.79 -18.13 -10.24
CA MET A 66 -13.41 -16.84 -10.54
C MET A 66 -12.36 -15.77 -10.91
N TRP A 67 -11.21 -15.78 -10.24
CA TRP A 67 -10.13 -14.84 -10.54
C TRP A 67 -9.47 -15.12 -11.89
N LEU A 68 -9.29 -16.41 -12.23
CA LEU A 68 -8.82 -16.81 -13.56
C LEU A 68 -9.80 -16.40 -14.67
N GLU A 69 -11.10 -16.60 -14.47
CA GLU A 69 -12.13 -16.17 -15.44
C GLU A 69 -12.16 -14.65 -15.59
N ALA A 70 -12.01 -13.91 -14.48
CA ALA A 70 -11.94 -12.46 -14.49
C ALA A 70 -10.74 -11.95 -15.32
N VAL A 71 -9.58 -12.62 -15.29
CA VAL A 71 -8.42 -12.25 -16.10
C VAL A 71 -8.73 -12.38 -17.59
N ASP A 72 -9.25 -13.53 -18.04
CA ASP A 72 -9.60 -13.72 -19.45
C ASP A 72 -10.69 -12.72 -19.91
N LEU A 73 -11.66 -12.43 -19.04
CA LEU A 73 -12.76 -11.49 -19.33
C LEU A 73 -12.30 -10.02 -19.37
N VAL A 74 -11.44 -9.57 -18.44
CA VAL A 74 -10.96 -8.18 -18.41
C VAL A 74 -10.03 -7.88 -19.58
N LEU A 75 -9.17 -8.82 -19.98
CA LEU A 75 -8.34 -8.72 -21.19
C LEU A 75 -9.20 -8.67 -22.46
N SER A 76 -10.23 -9.53 -22.54
CA SER A 76 -11.20 -9.50 -23.64
C SER A 76 -11.97 -8.18 -23.70
N ARG A 77 -12.25 -7.54 -22.55
CA ARG A 77 -12.87 -6.20 -22.48
C ARG A 77 -11.91 -5.11 -22.95
N LEU A 78 -10.64 -5.14 -22.57
CA LEU A 78 -9.62 -4.21 -23.10
C LEU A 78 -9.48 -4.31 -24.63
N GLN A 79 -9.41 -5.52 -25.19
CA GLN A 79 -9.39 -5.72 -26.65
C GLN A 79 -10.64 -5.15 -27.34
N LYS A 80 -11.84 -5.42 -26.79
CA LYS A 80 -13.10 -4.86 -27.31
C LYS A 80 -13.17 -3.34 -27.21
N ALA A 81 -12.51 -2.75 -26.21
CA ALA A 81 -12.33 -1.30 -26.05
C ALA A 81 -11.21 -0.72 -26.93
N GLY A 82 -10.58 -1.52 -27.80
CA GLY A 82 -9.55 -1.08 -28.74
C GLY A 82 -8.17 -0.84 -28.12
N ALA A 83 -7.88 -1.38 -26.93
CA ALA A 83 -6.58 -1.25 -26.30
C ALA A 83 -5.49 -1.99 -27.11
N PRO A 84 -4.40 -1.32 -27.54
CA PRO A 84 -3.37 -1.95 -28.36
C PRO A 84 -2.38 -2.72 -27.48
N LEU A 85 -2.71 -3.97 -27.18
CA LEU A 85 -1.95 -4.83 -26.25
C LEU A 85 -0.53 -5.16 -26.76
N ASP A 86 -0.31 -5.08 -28.07
CA ASP A 86 0.99 -5.21 -28.76
C ASP A 86 2.00 -4.11 -28.36
N ARG A 87 1.50 -2.99 -27.83
CA ARG A 87 2.31 -1.87 -27.34
C ARG A 87 2.61 -1.95 -25.84
N ILE A 88 2.02 -2.89 -25.11
CA ILE A 88 2.31 -3.05 -23.68
C ILE A 88 3.76 -3.54 -23.52
N ARG A 89 4.53 -2.87 -22.66
CA ARG A 89 5.93 -3.19 -22.37
C ARG A 89 6.19 -3.57 -20.92
N GLY A 90 5.29 -3.20 -20.00
CA GLY A 90 5.34 -3.65 -18.61
C GLY A 90 3.96 -3.95 -18.06
N ILE A 91 3.88 -5.01 -17.26
CA ILE A 91 2.72 -5.35 -16.43
C ILE A 91 3.16 -5.40 -14.97
N SER A 92 2.35 -4.82 -14.10
CA SER A 92 2.36 -5.08 -12.66
C SER A 92 0.94 -4.93 -12.13
N GLY A 93 0.76 -4.91 -10.81
CA GLY A 93 -0.55 -4.78 -10.21
C GLY A 93 -0.57 -5.16 -8.74
N ALA A 94 -1.79 -5.27 -8.25
CA ALA A 94 -2.06 -5.64 -6.88
C ALA A 94 -3.02 -6.82 -6.75
N GLY A 95 -2.88 -7.54 -5.65
CA GLY A 95 -3.92 -8.42 -5.12
C GLY A 95 -4.38 -7.96 -3.74
N GLN A 96 -5.63 -8.25 -3.40
CA GLN A 96 -6.13 -8.09 -2.03
C GLN A 96 -5.20 -8.82 -1.03
N GLN A 97 -4.76 -8.12 0.01
CA GLN A 97 -3.68 -8.61 0.87
C GLN A 97 -4.05 -9.86 1.67
N HIS A 98 -3.01 -10.54 2.14
CA HIS A 98 -3.04 -11.69 3.06
C HIS A 98 -3.64 -13.00 2.52
N GLY A 99 -4.55 -12.95 1.54
CA GLY A 99 -5.15 -14.14 0.94
C GLY A 99 -4.12 -15.01 0.24
N SER A 100 -4.29 -16.34 0.31
CA SER A 100 -3.32 -17.32 -0.19
C SER A 100 -3.90 -18.36 -1.12
N VAL A 101 -3.14 -18.68 -2.18
CA VAL A 101 -3.46 -19.71 -3.17
C VAL A 101 -2.52 -20.89 -3.01
N PHE A 102 -3.09 -22.10 -2.96
CA PHE A 102 -2.38 -23.35 -2.71
C PHE A 102 -2.27 -24.15 -4.01
N TRP A 103 -1.12 -24.06 -4.67
CA TRP A 103 -0.83 -24.79 -5.91
C TRP A 103 -0.49 -26.24 -5.61
N ASN A 104 -0.86 -27.14 -6.53
CA ASN A 104 -0.31 -28.49 -6.58
C ASN A 104 0.64 -28.62 -7.79
N LYS A 105 1.33 -29.77 -7.87
CA LYS A 105 2.32 -30.05 -8.93
C LYS A 105 1.75 -29.90 -10.36
N ALA A 106 0.51 -30.31 -10.59
CA ALA A 106 -0.12 -30.19 -11.90
C ALA A 106 -0.38 -28.73 -12.30
N GLY A 107 -0.68 -27.85 -11.33
CA GLY A 107 -0.81 -26.41 -11.57
C GLY A 107 0.51 -25.77 -12.00
N GLU A 108 1.61 -26.08 -11.31
CA GLU A 108 2.95 -25.62 -11.69
C GLU A 108 3.35 -26.09 -13.09
N GLU A 109 3.13 -27.36 -13.41
CA GLU A 109 3.43 -27.92 -14.74
C GLU A 109 2.55 -27.29 -15.84
N THR A 110 1.27 -27.00 -15.54
CA THR A 110 0.31 -26.44 -16.51
C THR A 110 0.58 -24.97 -16.82
N LEU A 111 0.96 -24.15 -15.83
CA LEU A 111 1.32 -22.74 -16.04
C LEU A 111 2.38 -22.58 -17.14
N SER A 112 3.37 -23.47 -17.17
CA SER A 112 4.48 -23.45 -18.14
C SER A 112 4.10 -23.84 -19.58
N LYS A 113 2.87 -24.36 -19.80
CA LYS A 113 2.44 -25.01 -21.04
C LYS A 113 1.03 -24.61 -21.50
N LEU A 114 0.55 -23.44 -21.07
CA LEU A 114 -0.78 -22.91 -21.43
C LEU A 114 -0.98 -22.81 -22.96
N ASP A 115 -2.02 -23.46 -23.49
CA ASP A 115 -2.46 -23.37 -24.88
C ASP A 115 -3.38 -22.14 -25.05
N ALA A 116 -2.98 -21.23 -25.94
CA ALA A 116 -3.69 -20.00 -26.29
C ALA A 116 -5.13 -20.20 -26.79
N LYS A 117 -5.50 -21.41 -27.21
CA LYS A 117 -6.87 -21.72 -27.67
C LYS A 117 -7.88 -21.79 -26.53
N ASN A 118 -7.48 -22.26 -25.35
CA ASN A 118 -8.37 -22.50 -24.22
C ASN A 118 -8.30 -21.34 -23.22
N THR A 119 -9.27 -21.24 -22.31
CA THR A 119 -9.24 -20.28 -21.19
C THR A 119 -8.27 -20.73 -20.08
N LEU A 120 -7.96 -19.84 -19.14
CA LEU A 120 -7.18 -20.14 -17.95
C LEU A 120 -7.92 -21.13 -17.04
N VAL A 121 -9.24 -20.97 -16.88
CA VAL A 121 -10.07 -21.83 -16.01
C VAL A 121 -10.14 -23.27 -16.52
N GLU A 122 -10.31 -23.46 -17.83
CA GLU A 122 -10.37 -24.80 -18.43
C GLU A 122 -9.08 -25.59 -18.23
N GLN A 123 -7.94 -24.89 -18.22
CA GLN A 123 -6.60 -25.50 -18.15
C GLN A 123 -6.13 -25.70 -16.71
N LEU A 124 -6.29 -24.70 -15.84
CA LEU A 124 -5.82 -24.76 -14.45
C LEU A 124 -6.82 -25.44 -13.48
N LYS A 125 -7.91 -26.01 -13.99
CA LYS A 125 -8.86 -26.81 -13.22
C LYS A 125 -8.15 -28.01 -12.58
N GLY A 126 -8.16 -28.09 -11.25
CA GLY A 126 -7.42 -29.11 -10.51
C GLY A 126 -5.89 -28.88 -10.45
N GLY A 127 -5.41 -27.69 -10.86
CA GLY A 127 -4.03 -27.24 -10.62
C GLY A 127 -3.78 -26.71 -9.20
N PHE A 128 -4.84 -26.56 -8.42
CA PHE A 128 -4.79 -26.15 -7.02
C PHE A 128 -4.98 -27.37 -6.11
N SER A 129 -4.30 -27.42 -4.97
CA SER A 129 -4.64 -28.37 -3.92
C SER A 129 -5.94 -27.95 -3.20
N TRP A 130 -6.21 -26.63 -3.16
CA TRP A 130 -7.40 -26.05 -2.56
C TRP A 130 -8.00 -24.99 -3.49
N GLU A 131 -9.24 -25.23 -3.94
CA GLU A 131 -9.91 -24.42 -4.99
C GLU A 131 -10.40 -23.04 -4.52
N THR A 132 -10.21 -22.71 -3.24
CA THR A 132 -10.58 -21.40 -2.66
C THR A 132 -9.41 -20.79 -1.90
N SER A 133 -9.28 -19.46 -1.94
CA SER A 133 -8.32 -18.71 -1.14
C SER A 133 -8.98 -18.19 0.13
N PRO A 134 -8.38 -18.30 1.33
CA PRO A 134 -8.75 -17.47 2.48
C PRO A 134 -8.73 -15.99 2.09
N ASN A 135 -9.66 -15.22 2.64
CA ASN A 135 -9.81 -13.80 2.32
C ASN A 135 -9.29 -12.92 3.48
N TRP A 136 -8.94 -11.65 3.20
CA TRP A 136 -8.56 -10.66 4.22
C TRP A 136 -9.65 -10.45 5.30
N GLN A 137 -10.87 -10.88 4.97
CA GLN A 137 -12.07 -10.84 5.80
C GLN A 137 -12.20 -12.04 6.76
N ASP A 138 -11.31 -13.02 6.73
CA ASP A 138 -11.39 -14.19 7.62
C ASP A 138 -11.06 -13.82 9.08
N ALA A 139 -11.84 -14.36 10.03
CA ALA A 139 -11.75 -14.13 11.47
C ALA A 139 -11.74 -15.45 12.28
N SER A 140 -11.31 -16.56 11.66
CA SER A 140 -11.48 -17.91 12.20
C SER A 140 -10.28 -18.48 12.97
N THR A 141 -9.16 -17.76 12.97
CA THR A 141 -7.81 -18.16 13.41
C THR A 141 -7.37 -17.57 14.76
N GLN A 142 -8.27 -17.32 15.71
CA GLN A 142 -7.92 -16.68 16.99
C GLN A 142 -6.86 -17.48 17.78
N ASN A 143 -7.04 -18.80 17.86
CA ASN A 143 -6.10 -19.68 18.58
C ASN A 143 -4.70 -19.65 17.94
N GLU A 144 -4.65 -19.57 16.61
CA GLU A 144 -3.42 -19.44 15.85
C GLU A 144 -2.79 -18.05 16.07
N CYS A 145 -3.59 -16.97 16.14
CA CYS A 145 -3.07 -15.63 16.50
C CYS A 145 -2.43 -15.61 17.89
N ASP A 146 -3.12 -16.15 18.90
CA ASP A 146 -2.63 -16.23 20.28
C ASP A 146 -1.30 -17.02 20.36
N ALA A 147 -1.14 -18.04 19.51
CA ALA A 147 0.09 -18.82 19.40
C ALA A 147 1.23 -18.03 18.73
N PHE A 148 0.94 -17.21 17.72
CA PHE A 148 1.92 -16.33 17.07
C PHE A 148 2.40 -15.22 18.01
N ASP A 149 1.50 -14.51 18.69
CA ASP A 149 1.85 -13.47 19.66
C ASP A 149 2.70 -14.07 20.81
N LYS A 150 2.37 -15.29 21.26
CA LYS A 150 3.15 -16.01 22.28
C LYS A 150 4.51 -16.53 21.80
N ALA A 151 4.67 -16.87 20.52
CA ALA A 151 5.90 -17.50 20.01
C ALA A 151 7.14 -16.59 20.10
N LEU A 152 6.94 -15.27 20.08
CA LEU A 152 7.99 -14.26 20.31
C LEU A 152 7.89 -13.59 21.69
N GLY A 153 6.96 -14.03 22.54
CA GLY A 153 6.79 -13.59 23.92
C GLY A 153 5.59 -12.66 24.13
N THR A 154 5.42 -11.64 23.27
CA THR A 154 4.30 -10.68 23.33
C THR A 154 3.90 -10.15 21.95
N GLU A 155 2.72 -9.50 21.88
CA GLU A 155 2.25 -8.78 20.69
C GLU A 155 3.27 -7.72 20.22
N GLU A 156 3.95 -7.04 21.16
CA GLU A 156 4.97 -6.03 20.88
C GLU A 156 6.24 -6.64 20.26
N GLU A 157 6.70 -7.81 20.73
CA GLU A 157 7.86 -8.48 20.12
C GLU A 157 7.54 -9.04 18.74
N LEU A 158 6.32 -9.54 18.51
CA LEU A 158 5.87 -9.94 17.17
C LEU A 158 5.77 -8.74 16.22
N ALA A 159 5.30 -7.59 16.70
CA ALA A 159 5.29 -6.33 15.95
C ALA A 159 6.71 -5.83 15.63
N LYS A 160 7.68 -5.97 16.54
CA LYS A 160 9.09 -5.61 16.29
C LYS A 160 9.74 -6.45 15.20
N VAL A 161 9.40 -7.73 15.10
CA VAL A 161 9.96 -8.63 14.07
C VAL A 161 9.21 -8.50 12.75
N THR A 162 7.88 -8.57 12.76
CA THR A 162 7.06 -8.72 11.55
C THR A 162 6.33 -7.45 11.11
N GLY A 163 6.51 -6.34 11.83
CA GLY A 163 5.81 -5.07 11.57
C GLY A 163 4.34 -5.07 11.95
N SER A 164 3.82 -6.12 12.57
CA SER A 164 2.44 -6.22 13.08
C SER A 164 2.36 -7.25 14.20
N LYS A 165 1.41 -7.11 15.13
CA LYS A 165 0.99 -8.23 15.98
C LYS A 165 0.31 -9.33 15.15
N ALA A 166 -0.14 -10.41 15.77
CA ALA A 166 -0.91 -11.42 15.06
C ALA A 166 -2.32 -10.91 14.69
N HIS A 167 -2.74 -11.19 13.45
CA HIS A 167 -4.09 -10.88 12.99
C HIS A 167 -4.69 -12.06 12.24
N HIS A 168 -5.99 -12.30 12.47
CA HIS A 168 -6.71 -13.46 11.91
C HIS A 168 -6.49 -13.69 10.42
N ARG A 169 -6.52 -12.59 9.65
CA ARG A 169 -6.40 -12.60 8.20
C ARG A 169 -4.99 -12.89 7.68
N PHE A 170 -3.95 -12.70 8.50
CA PHE A 170 -2.56 -12.82 8.06
C PHE A 170 -2.23 -14.27 7.69
N THR A 171 -1.37 -14.42 6.70
CA THR A 171 -1.22 -15.69 5.98
C THR A 171 -0.59 -16.80 6.83
N GLY A 172 0.31 -16.48 7.77
CA GLY A 172 0.89 -17.44 8.71
C GLY A 172 -0.15 -18.16 9.57
N PRO A 173 -0.98 -17.43 10.35
CA PRO A 173 -2.13 -18.01 11.05
C PRO A 173 -3.08 -18.82 10.16
N GLN A 174 -3.37 -18.35 8.94
CA GLN A 174 -4.21 -19.09 7.98
C GLN A 174 -3.56 -20.40 7.51
N ILE A 175 -2.26 -20.41 7.22
CA ILE A 175 -1.49 -21.62 6.88
C ILE A 175 -1.48 -22.61 8.05
N MET A 176 -1.28 -22.12 9.28
CA MET A 176 -1.27 -22.95 10.49
C MET A 176 -2.61 -23.68 10.69
N LYS A 177 -3.73 -22.94 10.60
CA LYS A 177 -5.08 -23.51 10.62
C LYS A 177 -5.30 -24.46 9.44
N PHE A 178 -4.87 -24.10 8.23
CA PHE A 178 -5.06 -24.91 7.03
C PHE A 178 -4.34 -26.26 7.12
N LYS A 179 -3.06 -26.30 7.53
CA LYS A 179 -2.32 -27.55 7.74
C LYS A 179 -2.98 -28.43 8.80
N LYS A 180 -3.41 -27.82 9.92
CA LYS A 180 -4.08 -28.51 11.04
C LYS A 180 -5.42 -29.14 10.62
N ASN A 181 -6.22 -28.43 9.84
CA ASN A 181 -7.56 -28.88 9.46
C ASN A 181 -7.57 -29.76 8.19
N ASN A 182 -6.60 -29.58 7.27
CA ASN A 182 -6.55 -30.24 5.96
C ASN A 182 -5.14 -30.81 5.66
N PRO A 183 -4.55 -31.67 6.52
CA PRO A 183 -3.16 -32.11 6.40
C PRO A 183 -2.86 -32.80 5.07
N GLU A 184 -3.76 -33.66 4.56
CA GLU A 184 -3.60 -34.33 3.26
C GLU A 184 -3.58 -33.36 2.07
N VAL A 185 -4.27 -32.22 2.19
CA VAL A 185 -4.31 -31.18 1.16
C VAL A 185 -3.05 -30.33 1.23
N TYR A 186 -2.62 -29.98 2.43
CA TYR A 186 -1.35 -29.29 2.66
C TYR A 186 -0.16 -30.12 2.15
N GLU A 187 -0.20 -31.44 2.26
CA GLU A 187 0.84 -32.33 1.71
C GLU A 187 0.88 -32.29 0.18
N LYS A 188 -0.30 -32.34 -0.48
CA LYS A 188 -0.45 -32.19 -1.95
C LYS A 188 -0.09 -30.79 -2.46
N THR A 189 0.06 -29.81 -1.58
CA THR A 189 0.42 -28.43 -1.94
C THR A 189 1.92 -28.33 -2.19
N THR A 190 2.33 -27.91 -3.38
CA THR A 190 3.75 -27.74 -3.73
C THR A 190 4.23 -26.30 -3.62
N LYS A 191 3.35 -25.32 -3.90
CA LYS A 191 3.60 -23.89 -3.71
C LYS A 191 2.45 -23.15 -3.04
N ILE A 192 2.77 -22.09 -2.32
CA ILE A 192 1.80 -21.16 -1.71
C ILE A 192 2.14 -19.74 -2.18
N SER A 193 1.19 -19.10 -2.87
CA SER A 193 1.29 -17.70 -3.31
C SER A 193 0.38 -16.81 -2.46
N LEU A 194 0.68 -15.52 -2.38
CA LEU A 194 -0.32 -14.50 -2.04
C LEU A 194 -1.18 -14.20 -3.27
N VAL A 195 -2.34 -13.55 -3.13
CA VAL A 195 -3.18 -13.16 -4.29
C VAL A 195 -2.40 -12.31 -5.31
N SER A 196 -1.51 -11.45 -4.82
CA SER A 196 -0.58 -10.62 -5.60
C SER A 196 0.37 -11.47 -6.45
N SER A 197 1.14 -12.38 -5.84
CA SER A 197 2.07 -13.25 -6.57
C SER A 197 1.37 -14.34 -7.37
N PHE A 198 0.17 -14.78 -7.00
CA PHE A 198 -0.70 -15.62 -7.82
C PHE A 198 -1.01 -14.93 -9.16
N LEU A 199 -1.46 -13.67 -9.12
CA LEU A 199 -1.79 -12.93 -10.34
C LEU A 199 -0.55 -12.69 -11.22
N ALA A 200 0.59 -12.38 -10.61
CA ALA A 200 1.87 -12.34 -11.32
C ALA A 200 2.22 -13.69 -11.98
N SER A 201 1.99 -14.81 -11.28
CA SER A 201 2.27 -16.15 -11.78
C SER A 201 1.47 -16.49 -13.04
N VAL A 202 0.19 -16.10 -13.04
CA VAL A 202 -0.73 -16.29 -14.16
C VAL A 202 -0.20 -15.59 -15.41
N PHE A 203 0.30 -14.35 -15.32
CA PHE A 203 0.91 -13.65 -16.46
C PHE A 203 2.30 -14.18 -16.86
N LEU A 204 3.10 -14.62 -15.89
CA LEU A 204 4.47 -15.10 -16.11
C LEU A 204 4.51 -16.51 -16.71
N GLY A 205 3.48 -17.34 -16.51
CA GLY A 205 3.51 -18.76 -16.90
C GLY A 205 4.39 -19.64 -16.00
N SER A 206 4.71 -19.17 -14.79
CA SER A 206 5.39 -19.93 -13.73
C SER A 206 5.08 -19.30 -12.37
N VAL A 207 5.28 -20.03 -11.26
CA VAL A 207 4.96 -19.50 -9.93
C VAL A 207 5.93 -18.37 -9.56
N ALA A 208 5.42 -17.15 -9.50
CA ALA A 208 6.17 -15.95 -9.20
C ALA A 208 6.48 -15.83 -7.69
N PRO A 209 7.64 -15.26 -7.32
CA PRO A 209 7.98 -14.99 -5.92
C PRO A 209 7.04 -13.96 -5.29
N ILE A 210 6.94 -13.98 -3.96
CA ILE A 210 6.23 -12.95 -3.18
C ILE A 210 7.10 -11.68 -3.13
N ASP A 211 6.49 -10.49 -3.24
CA ASP A 211 7.23 -9.23 -3.16
C ASP A 211 7.52 -8.78 -1.73
N ILE A 212 8.56 -7.95 -1.58
CA ILE A 212 9.08 -7.50 -0.29
C ILE A 212 8.06 -6.74 0.58
N SER A 213 7.02 -6.15 -0.02
CA SER A 213 5.98 -5.43 0.73
C SER A 213 4.89 -6.38 1.23
N ASP A 214 4.29 -7.17 0.34
CA ASP A 214 3.12 -7.98 0.67
C ASP A 214 3.48 -9.18 1.58
N VAL A 215 4.72 -9.66 1.55
CA VAL A 215 5.24 -10.68 2.49
C VAL A 215 5.15 -10.23 3.96
N CYS A 216 5.19 -8.92 4.22
CA CYS A 216 5.04 -8.39 5.58
C CYS A 216 3.61 -8.62 6.14
N GLY A 217 2.61 -8.77 5.26
CA GLY A 217 1.23 -9.11 5.60
C GLY A 217 1.01 -10.56 6.04
N MET A 218 2.08 -11.33 6.34
CA MET A 218 2.01 -12.76 6.62
C MET A 218 2.28 -13.15 8.09
N ASN A 219 2.87 -12.26 8.92
CA ASN A 219 3.49 -12.61 10.21
C ASN A 219 4.56 -13.74 10.10
N LEU A 220 5.22 -13.90 8.95
CA LEU A 220 6.28 -14.90 8.74
C LEU A 220 7.64 -14.28 8.39
N TRP A 221 7.67 -12.98 8.08
CA TRP A 221 8.83 -12.26 7.59
C TRP A 221 9.45 -11.41 8.70
N ASN A 222 10.76 -11.53 8.91
CA ASN A 222 11.53 -10.63 9.76
C ASN A 222 11.97 -9.42 8.92
N ILE A 223 11.32 -8.28 9.15
CA ILE A 223 11.53 -7.04 8.38
C ILE A 223 12.95 -6.48 8.58
N ALA A 224 13.53 -6.65 9.76
CA ALA A 224 14.85 -6.13 10.09
C ALA A 224 15.99 -6.99 9.50
N GLU A 225 15.80 -8.31 9.45
CA GLU A 225 16.75 -9.25 8.85
C GLU A 225 16.59 -9.38 7.32
N GLY A 226 15.42 -9.03 6.78
CA GLY A 226 15.10 -9.25 5.35
C GLY A 226 15.04 -10.73 5.00
N ALA A 227 14.51 -11.55 5.92
CA ALA A 227 14.47 -13.01 5.82
C ALA A 227 13.21 -13.60 6.48
N TRP A 228 12.90 -14.86 6.18
CA TRP A 228 11.85 -15.60 6.90
C TRP A 228 12.24 -15.83 8.37
N ASP A 229 11.33 -15.60 9.31
CA ASP A 229 11.58 -15.94 10.72
C ASP A 229 11.35 -17.44 10.95
N TRP A 230 12.43 -18.16 11.25
CA TRP A 230 12.41 -19.60 11.44
C TRP A 230 11.52 -20.06 12.61
N ARG A 231 11.32 -19.23 13.65
CA ARG A 231 10.45 -19.57 14.78
C ARG A 231 8.99 -19.53 14.35
N LEU A 232 8.61 -18.51 13.57
CA LEU A 232 7.25 -18.33 13.05
C LEU A 232 6.93 -19.33 11.93
N LEU A 233 7.89 -19.65 11.06
CA LEU A 233 7.78 -20.77 10.11
C LEU A 233 7.58 -22.11 10.84
N SER A 234 8.39 -22.40 11.86
CA SER A 234 8.29 -23.65 12.63
C SER A 234 6.96 -23.75 13.38
N LEU A 235 6.43 -22.62 13.89
CA LEU A 235 5.10 -22.56 14.50
C LEU A 235 4.00 -22.86 13.48
N ALA A 236 3.99 -22.14 12.35
CA ALA A 236 2.97 -22.28 11.31
C ALA A 236 2.96 -23.69 10.71
N ALA A 237 4.14 -24.30 10.60
CA ALA A 237 4.32 -25.64 10.09
C ALA A 237 4.15 -26.74 11.16
N GLY A 238 4.23 -26.40 12.46
CA GLY A 238 4.07 -27.32 13.60
C GLY A 238 5.35 -28.04 14.05
N SER A 239 6.44 -27.97 13.30
CA SER A 239 7.77 -28.49 13.68
C SER A 239 8.89 -27.71 12.96
N LYS A 240 10.14 -27.86 13.40
CA LYS A 240 11.29 -27.21 12.77
C LYS A 240 11.58 -27.79 11.38
N GLU A 241 11.43 -29.10 11.25
CA GLU A 241 11.61 -29.88 10.04
C GLU A 241 10.56 -29.49 9.00
N ASP A 242 9.30 -29.35 9.42
CA ASP A 242 8.22 -28.84 8.56
C ASP A 242 8.39 -27.35 8.22
N GLY A 243 9.16 -26.58 9.01
CA GLY A 243 9.48 -25.18 8.73
C GLY A 243 10.25 -25.00 7.41
N GLU A 244 11.21 -25.90 7.10
CA GLU A 244 11.90 -25.90 5.80
C GLU A 244 10.97 -26.36 4.66
N ILE A 245 10.04 -27.28 4.94
CA ILE A 245 9.01 -27.67 3.97
C ILE A 245 8.12 -26.46 3.63
N LEU A 246 7.67 -25.70 4.64
CA LEU A 246 6.89 -24.48 4.44
C LEU A 246 7.69 -23.41 3.69
N ARG A 247 8.96 -23.17 4.06
CA ARG A 247 9.84 -22.23 3.33
C ARG A 247 9.99 -22.60 1.86
N ARG A 248 10.10 -23.89 1.51
CA ARG A 248 10.15 -24.34 0.09
C ARG A 248 8.82 -24.17 -0.66
N LYS A 249 7.67 -24.31 0.03
CA LYS A 249 6.34 -24.00 -0.53
C LYS A 249 6.15 -22.51 -0.77
N LEU A 250 6.65 -21.64 0.12
CA LEU A 250 6.60 -20.18 -0.02
C LEU A 250 7.62 -19.63 -1.03
N GLY A 251 8.79 -20.26 -1.13
CA GLY A 251 9.88 -19.84 -2.00
C GLY A 251 10.71 -18.67 -1.43
N ASP A 252 11.47 -18.03 -2.31
CA ASP A 252 12.27 -16.86 -1.99
C ASP A 252 11.48 -15.57 -2.26
N VAL A 253 11.75 -14.55 -1.45
CA VAL A 253 11.09 -13.24 -1.54
C VAL A 253 11.84 -12.34 -2.50
N ARG A 254 11.10 -11.63 -3.36
CA ARG A 254 11.65 -10.68 -4.32
C ARG A 254 11.92 -9.34 -3.65
N SER A 255 13.20 -9.09 -3.34
CA SER A 255 13.68 -7.86 -2.69
C SER A 255 13.74 -6.64 -3.61
N ASP A 256 14.10 -6.79 -4.89
CA ASP A 256 13.98 -5.71 -5.88
C ASP A 256 12.56 -5.63 -6.42
N GLY A 257 11.78 -4.70 -5.87
CA GLY A 257 10.41 -4.43 -6.26
C GLY A 257 10.22 -3.89 -7.69
N GLY A 258 11.28 -3.48 -8.38
CA GLY A 258 11.22 -2.98 -9.77
C GLY A 258 11.93 -3.85 -10.80
N GLY A 259 12.65 -4.89 -10.39
CA GLY A 259 13.36 -5.75 -11.34
C GLY A 259 12.39 -6.69 -12.04
N SER A 260 12.51 -6.85 -13.37
CA SER A 260 11.72 -7.82 -14.14
C SER A 260 11.82 -9.24 -13.55
N MET A 261 10.69 -9.93 -13.49
CA MET A 261 10.59 -11.36 -13.14
C MET A 261 10.66 -12.26 -14.39
N GLY A 262 10.60 -11.67 -15.59
CA GLY A 262 10.60 -12.37 -16.87
C GLY A 262 9.68 -11.70 -17.89
N ALA A 263 9.72 -12.20 -19.12
CA ALA A 263 8.75 -11.83 -20.15
C ALA A 263 7.37 -12.44 -19.85
N ILE A 264 6.31 -11.84 -20.42
CA ILE A 264 4.96 -12.41 -20.40
C ILE A 264 4.92 -13.79 -21.06
N SER A 265 4.08 -14.69 -20.57
CA SER A 265 3.87 -16.01 -21.18
C SER A 265 3.38 -15.89 -22.63
N ASP A 266 3.91 -16.76 -23.50
CA ASP A 266 3.54 -16.85 -24.92
C ASP A 266 2.05 -17.16 -25.15
N TYR A 267 1.34 -17.63 -24.12
CA TYR A 267 -0.13 -17.71 -24.09
C TYR A 267 -0.78 -16.35 -24.41
N TYR A 268 -0.35 -15.27 -23.74
CA TYR A 268 -0.93 -13.93 -23.90
C TYR A 268 -0.50 -13.28 -25.22
N VAL A 269 0.70 -13.58 -25.70
CA VAL A 269 1.18 -13.15 -27.02
C VAL A 269 0.27 -13.73 -28.12
N GLN A 270 0.01 -15.04 -28.07
CA GLN A 270 -0.78 -15.74 -29.09
C GLN A 270 -2.29 -15.49 -28.98
N ARG A 271 -2.84 -15.47 -27.76
CA ARG A 271 -4.28 -15.32 -27.51
C ARG A 271 -4.75 -13.86 -27.56
N TYR A 272 -3.97 -12.96 -26.98
CA TYR A 272 -4.38 -11.57 -26.76
C TYR A 272 -3.57 -10.55 -27.57
N GLY A 273 -2.49 -10.96 -28.25
CA GLY A 273 -1.66 -10.08 -29.08
C GLY A 273 -0.68 -9.21 -28.29
N PHE A 274 -0.31 -9.59 -27.07
CA PHE A 274 0.71 -8.88 -26.30
C PHE A 274 2.08 -8.90 -26.98
N SER A 275 2.92 -7.90 -26.70
CA SER A 275 4.33 -7.92 -27.11
C SER A 275 5.10 -9.05 -26.43
N LYS A 276 5.94 -9.78 -27.18
CA LYS A 276 6.98 -10.66 -26.60
C LYS A 276 8.02 -9.91 -25.76
N GLU A 277 8.14 -8.60 -25.92
CA GLU A 277 9.04 -7.74 -25.12
C GLU A 277 8.42 -7.37 -23.76
N CYS A 278 7.11 -7.61 -23.55
CA CYS A 278 6.40 -7.22 -22.34
C CYS A 278 6.97 -7.92 -21.10
N GLN A 279 7.44 -7.14 -20.13
CA GLN A 279 8.02 -7.63 -18.88
C GLN A 279 6.97 -7.69 -17.75
N ILE A 280 7.09 -8.69 -16.88
CA ILE A 280 6.28 -8.80 -15.66
C ILE A 280 7.12 -8.27 -14.48
N ALA A 281 6.68 -7.16 -13.89
CA ALA A 281 7.27 -6.60 -12.67
C ALA A 281 6.54 -7.10 -11.41
N PRO A 282 7.18 -7.14 -10.23
CA PRO A 282 6.59 -7.72 -9.02
C PRO A 282 5.25 -7.09 -8.64
N PHE A 283 4.19 -7.89 -8.62
CA PHE A 283 2.89 -7.50 -8.08
C PHE A 283 3.00 -7.37 -6.56
N THR A 284 2.13 -6.58 -5.93
CA THR A 284 2.19 -6.30 -4.48
C THR A 284 0.80 -6.26 -3.85
N GLY A 285 0.70 -5.90 -2.57
CA GLY A 285 -0.59 -5.74 -1.90
C GLY A 285 -1.38 -4.53 -2.41
N ASP A 286 -2.70 -4.55 -2.29
CA ASP A 286 -3.58 -3.43 -2.68
C ASP A 286 -3.24 -2.10 -1.99
N ASN A 287 -2.96 -2.10 -0.69
CA ASN A 287 -2.55 -0.90 0.03
C ASN A 287 -1.12 -0.43 -0.35
N PRO A 288 -0.08 -1.30 -0.43
CA PRO A 288 1.21 -0.95 -1.03
C PRO A 288 1.09 -0.33 -2.44
N SER A 289 0.26 -0.91 -3.31
CA SER A 289 -0.01 -0.35 -4.63
C SER A 289 -0.74 0.99 -4.56
N THR A 290 -1.64 1.17 -3.60
CA THR A 290 -2.32 2.46 -3.38
C THR A 290 -1.35 3.57 -2.96
N ILE A 291 -0.30 3.28 -2.19
CA ILE A 291 0.79 4.27 -1.96
C ILE A 291 1.45 4.68 -3.29
N LEU A 292 1.73 3.72 -4.17
CA LEU A 292 2.33 3.97 -5.48
C LEU A 292 1.41 4.70 -6.48
N SER A 293 0.14 4.94 -6.15
CA SER A 293 -0.73 5.82 -6.95
C SER A 293 -0.27 7.28 -6.96
N LEU A 294 0.67 7.63 -6.08
CA LEU A 294 1.37 8.91 -6.02
C LEU A 294 2.88 8.71 -5.84
N PRO A 295 3.71 9.66 -6.30
CA PRO A 295 5.11 9.75 -5.89
C PRO A 295 5.21 10.33 -4.46
N LEU A 296 4.68 9.60 -3.46
CA LEU A 296 4.76 10.00 -2.06
C LEU A 296 6.22 10.05 -1.61
N ARG A 297 6.65 11.21 -1.10
CA ARG A 297 7.99 11.39 -0.54
C ARG A 297 8.03 10.85 0.89
N ALA A 298 9.22 10.53 1.37
CA ALA A 298 9.44 10.24 2.79
C ALA A 298 8.91 11.39 3.67
N GLY A 299 7.97 11.08 4.56
CA GLY A 299 7.28 12.03 5.43
C GLY A 299 5.96 12.59 4.86
N ASP A 300 5.54 12.22 3.65
CA ASP A 300 4.18 12.49 3.17
C ASP A 300 3.19 11.48 3.77
N ALA A 301 2.00 11.97 4.11
CA ALA A 301 0.88 11.18 4.61
C ALA A 301 -0.30 11.18 3.62
N MET A 302 -1.00 10.06 3.51
CA MET A 302 -2.27 9.93 2.81
C MET A 302 -3.35 9.48 3.80
N VAL A 303 -4.47 10.20 3.87
CA VAL A 303 -5.62 9.91 4.71
C VAL A 303 -6.83 9.62 3.81
N SER A 304 -7.22 8.35 3.76
CA SER A 304 -8.44 7.93 3.09
C SER A 304 -9.63 8.09 4.04
N LEU A 305 -10.52 9.02 3.70
CA LEU A 305 -11.69 9.43 4.47
C LEU A 305 -12.96 8.83 3.87
N GLY A 306 -13.10 7.50 3.98
CA GLY A 306 -14.35 6.79 3.69
C GLY A 306 -15.21 6.61 4.94
N THR A 307 -16.10 5.61 4.90
CA THR A 307 -16.89 5.18 6.07
C THR A 307 -15.99 4.61 7.18
N SER A 308 -14.91 3.91 6.80
CA SER A 308 -13.70 3.69 7.59
C SER A 308 -12.66 4.77 7.27
N THR A 309 -11.66 4.96 8.14
CA THR A 309 -10.53 5.85 7.87
C THR A 309 -9.24 5.03 7.80
N THR A 310 -8.48 5.17 6.72
CA THR A 310 -7.17 4.53 6.56
C THR A 310 -6.10 5.60 6.44
N PHE A 311 -5.02 5.48 7.20
CA PHE A 311 -3.89 6.40 7.16
C PHE A 311 -2.64 5.65 6.69
N LEU A 312 -2.05 6.14 5.61
CA LEU A 312 -0.87 5.58 4.97
C LEU A 312 0.26 6.61 5.01
N MET A 313 1.50 6.17 5.24
CA MET A 313 2.67 7.05 5.22
C MET A 313 3.89 6.29 4.68
N SER A 314 4.70 6.97 3.86
CA SER A 314 6.04 6.49 3.49
C SER A 314 7.05 7.09 4.47
N THR A 315 7.81 6.26 5.18
CA THR A 315 8.76 6.71 6.21
C THR A 315 10.02 5.84 6.25
N PRO A 316 11.22 6.41 6.49
CA PRO A 316 12.43 5.64 6.77
C PRO A 316 12.48 5.10 8.22
N HIS A 317 11.49 5.43 9.06
CA HIS A 317 11.48 5.06 10.47
C HIS A 317 10.54 3.89 10.75
N PHE A 318 11.12 2.73 11.04
CA PHE A 318 10.40 1.57 11.58
C PHE A 318 10.20 1.75 13.09
N VAL A 319 8.95 1.93 13.54
CA VAL A 319 8.59 2.06 14.95
C VAL A 319 7.45 1.11 15.27
N ALA A 320 7.80 -0.12 15.63
CA ALA A 320 6.83 -1.17 15.91
C ALA A 320 5.90 -0.85 17.10
N ASP A 321 4.61 -1.09 16.90
CA ASP A 321 3.54 -0.98 17.89
C ASP A 321 2.43 -1.98 17.51
N PRO A 322 1.81 -2.73 18.45
CA PRO A 322 0.74 -3.67 18.14
C PRO A 322 -0.48 -3.06 17.43
N ALA A 323 -0.72 -1.75 17.57
CA ALA A 323 -1.86 -1.05 16.97
C ALA A 323 -1.66 -0.67 15.48
N VAL A 324 -0.50 -1.00 14.88
CA VAL A 324 -0.11 -0.48 13.57
C VAL A 324 0.43 -1.58 12.65
N HIS A 325 0.45 -1.29 11.35
CA HIS A 325 1.04 -2.16 10.34
C HIS A 325 2.23 -1.47 9.68
N PHE A 326 3.39 -2.14 9.70
CA PHE A 326 4.59 -1.79 8.96
C PHE A 326 4.89 -2.84 7.91
N PHE A 327 4.97 -2.42 6.65
CA PHE A 327 5.47 -3.23 5.54
C PHE A 327 6.74 -2.56 4.96
N ASN A 328 7.65 -3.32 4.34
CA ASN A 328 8.70 -2.71 3.52
C ASN A 328 8.05 -1.92 2.35
N HIS A 329 8.66 -0.82 1.91
CA HIS A 329 8.13 -0.08 0.76
C HIS A 329 8.22 -0.93 -0.52
N PRO A 330 7.18 -0.99 -1.37
CA PRO A 330 7.11 -1.89 -2.54
C PRO A 330 8.09 -1.56 -3.68
N THR A 331 8.83 -0.46 -3.58
CA THR A 331 9.79 0.02 -4.61
C THR A 331 11.12 0.51 -4.05
N THR A 332 11.18 0.96 -2.80
CA THR A 332 12.25 1.87 -2.34
C THR A 332 12.89 1.33 -1.07
N SER A 333 14.04 0.68 -1.22
CA SER A 333 14.74 0.03 -0.11
C SER A 333 15.10 1.03 1.00
N GLY A 334 14.94 0.62 2.26
CA GLY A 334 15.13 1.47 3.43
C GLY A 334 13.95 2.40 3.76
N LEU A 335 12.93 2.50 2.89
CA LEU A 335 11.63 3.04 3.26
C LEU A 335 10.68 1.92 3.71
N TYR A 336 9.71 2.32 4.52
CA TYR A 336 8.62 1.51 4.99
C TYR A 336 7.29 2.17 4.65
N MET A 337 6.30 1.33 4.39
CA MET A 337 4.90 1.69 4.41
C MET A 337 4.38 1.53 5.84
N PHE A 338 3.89 2.62 6.42
CA PHE A 338 3.09 2.61 7.64
C PHE A 338 1.60 2.64 7.29
N MET A 339 0.79 1.88 8.01
CA MET A 339 -0.66 1.81 7.86
C MET A 339 -1.39 1.75 9.21
N LEU A 340 -2.45 2.55 9.32
CA LEU A 340 -3.48 2.45 10.36
C LEU A 340 -4.86 2.27 9.71
N CYS A 341 -5.70 1.41 10.27
CA CYS A 341 -7.07 1.20 9.82
C CYS A 341 -8.06 1.41 10.99
N TYR A 342 -8.93 2.40 10.83
CA TYR A 342 -10.00 2.75 11.77
C TYR A 342 -11.35 2.37 11.20
N LYS A 343 -12.18 1.71 11.99
CA LYS A 343 -13.51 1.29 11.56
C LYS A 343 -14.53 2.44 11.65
N ASN A 344 -14.39 3.33 12.63
CA ASN A 344 -15.30 4.45 12.84
C ASN A 344 -14.80 5.74 12.14
N GLY A 345 -14.83 5.74 10.81
CA GLY A 345 -14.52 6.90 9.96
C GLY A 345 -15.73 7.79 9.71
N GLY A 346 -16.18 7.87 8.46
CA GLY A 346 -17.35 8.63 8.02
C GLY A 346 -18.63 8.33 8.80
N LEU A 347 -18.90 7.07 9.16
CA LEU A 347 -20.09 6.70 9.94
C LEU A 347 -20.20 7.45 11.28
N ALA A 348 -19.07 7.72 11.92
CA ALA A 348 -19.04 8.48 13.17
C ALA A 348 -19.28 9.99 12.93
N ARG A 349 -18.76 10.54 11.83
CA ARG A 349 -19.05 11.92 11.40
C ARG A 349 -20.53 12.09 11.01
N GLU A 350 -21.09 11.14 10.27
CA GLU A 350 -22.51 11.10 9.88
C GLU A 350 -23.43 11.09 11.09
N LYS A 351 -23.19 10.20 12.07
CA LYS A 351 -24.00 10.16 13.30
C LYS A 351 -23.97 11.49 14.06
N THR A 352 -22.83 12.18 14.07
CA THR A 352 -22.71 13.51 14.68
C THR A 352 -23.43 14.58 13.86
N ARG A 353 -23.26 14.61 12.53
CA ARG A 353 -24.02 15.46 11.59
C ARG A 353 -25.52 15.31 11.78
N ASP A 354 -26.01 14.07 11.86
CA ASP A 354 -27.43 13.74 11.97
C ASP A 354 -28.04 14.12 13.33
N SER A 355 -27.20 14.44 14.31
CA SER A 355 -27.61 14.98 15.61
C SER A 355 -27.78 16.51 15.60
N LEU A 356 -27.20 17.21 14.61
CA LEU A 356 -27.31 18.67 14.46
C LEU A 356 -28.62 19.09 13.78
N ALA A 357 -28.90 20.40 13.78
CA ALA A 357 -29.98 20.96 12.99
C ALA A 357 -29.77 20.69 11.48
N LYS A 358 -30.82 20.24 10.79
CA LYS A 358 -30.76 19.95 9.35
C LYS A 358 -30.40 21.21 8.54
N SER A 359 -29.58 21.05 7.50
CA SER A 359 -29.29 22.15 6.58
C SER A 359 -30.52 22.60 5.80
N THR A 360 -30.54 23.86 5.40
CA THR A 360 -31.59 24.50 4.60
C THR A 360 -31.17 24.78 3.15
N ASP A 361 -29.90 24.57 2.80
CA ASP A 361 -29.32 24.87 1.47
C ASP A 361 -29.30 23.69 0.49
N GLY A 362 -29.80 22.52 0.91
CA GLY A 362 -29.80 21.28 0.13
C GLY A 362 -28.52 20.44 0.27
N ASN A 363 -27.43 20.97 0.80
CA ASN A 363 -26.24 20.19 1.18
C ASN A 363 -26.39 19.70 2.62
N ILE A 364 -26.55 18.38 2.80
CA ILE A 364 -26.74 17.76 4.12
C ILE A 364 -25.58 17.97 5.09
N TRP A 365 -24.38 18.32 4.59
CA TRP A 365 -23.20 18.57 5.43
C TRP A 365 -23.03 20.04 5.88
N SER A 366 -23.69 21.02 5.27
CA SER A 366 -23.40 22.44 5.51
C SER A 366 -23.51 22.87 6.98
N THR A 367 -24.52 22.39 7.74
CA THR A 367 -24.59 22.69 9.18
C THR A 367 -23.38 22.14 9.92
N PHE A 368 -22.99 20.88 9.64
CA PHE A 368 -21.85 20.24 10.29
C PHE A 368 -20.55 20.99 9.96
N GLU A 369 -20.31 21.34 8.70
CA GLU A 369 -19.12 22.07 8.28
C GLU A 369 -19.04 23.46 8.93
N LYS A 370 -20.17 24.17 8.96
CA LYS A 370 -20.27 25.47 9.64
C LYS A 370 -19.94 25.33 11.13
N THR A 371 -20.57 24.38 11.84
CA THR A 371 -20.31 24.15 13.27
C THR A 371 -18.85 23.73 13.53
N VAL A 372 -18.24 22.91 12.66
CA VAL A 372 -16.81 22.54 12.74
C VAL A 372 -15.87 23.75 12.58
N LEU A 373 -16.27 24.76 11.82
CA LEU A 373 -15.46 25.97 11.60
C LEU A 373 -15.73 27.07 12.65
N GLU A 374 -16.93 27.12 13.23
CA GLU A 374 -17.31 28.08 14.29
C GLU A 374 -16.88 27.63 15.69
N THR A 375 -16.84 26.32 15.97
CA THR A 375 -16.32 25.77 17.22
C THR A 375 -14.78 25.94 17.25
N PRO A 376 -14.18 26.47 18.34
CA PRO A 376 -12.74 26.70 18.41
C PRO A 376 -11.91 25.42 18.65
N PRO A 377 -10.57 25.47 18.42
CA PRO A 377 -9.61 24.44 18.84
C PRO A 377 -9.87 23.89 20.25
N LEU A 378 -10.01 22.57 20.38
CA LEU A 378 -10.30 21.86 21.63
C LEU A 378 -11.56 22.37 22.36
N GLY A 379 -12.50 23.01 21.66
CA GLY A 379 -13.69 23.63 22.24
C GLY A 379 -13.40 24.80 23.20
N LYS A 380 -12.19 25.37 23.15
CA LYS A 380 -11.73 26.46 24.02
C LYS A 380 -12.06 27.83 23.42
N THR A 381 -13.03 28.53 24.01
CA THR A 381 -13.38 29.91 23.64
C THR A 381 -12.35 30.90 24.20
N THR A 382 -11.78 30.60 25.37
CA THR A 382 -10.64 31.32 25.97
C THR A 382 -9.47 30.39 26.25
N PRO A 383 -8.22 30.89 26.37
CA PRO A 383 -7.07 30.07 26.75
C PRO A 383 -7.22 29.40 28.13
N GLN A 384 -8.09 29.91 29.01
CA GLN A 384 -8.35 29.39 30.35
C GLN A 384 -9.44 28.28 30.35
N ASP A 385 -10.21 28.14 29.27
CA ASP A 385 -11.25 27.13 29.19
C ASP A 385 -10.63 25.71 29.24
N PRO A 386 -11.31 24.73 29.86
CA PRO A 386 -10.94 23.33 29.76
C PRO A 386 -10.93 22.86 28.30
N ALA A 387 -9.91 22.11 27.91
CA ALA A 387 -9.88 21.46 26.60
C ALA A 387 -10.86 20.27 26.58
N LYS A 388 -11.69 20.20 25.53
CA LYS A 388 -12.66 19.14 25.29
C LYS A 388 -12.03 18.07 24.41
N LEU A 389 -12.06 16.82 24.89
CA LEU A 389 -11.57 15.65 24.16
C LEU A 389 -12.67 14.59 24.12
N GLY A 390 -12.95 14.04 22.93
CA GLY A 390 -13.98 13.03 22.74
C GLY A 390 -13.45 11.76 22.09
N LEU A 391 -14.12 10.64 22.32
CA LEU A 391 -13.92 9.35 21.63
C LEU A 391 -15.28 8.88 21.11
N TYR A 392 -15.38 8.57 19.82
CA TYR A 392 -16.64 8.40 19.11
C TYR A 392 -16.66 7.11 18.29
N PHE A 393 -17.09 6.02 18.91
CA PHE A 393 -17.09 4.69 18.31
C PHE A 393 -18.52 4.15 18.20
N PRO A 394 -19.34 4.56 17.20
CA PRO A 394 -20.69 4.02 17.01
C PRO A 394 -20.72 2.50 16.79
N LEU A 395 -19.60 1.91 16.35
CA LEU A 395 -19.34 0.48 16.29
C LEU A 395 -18.11 0.14 17.15
N PRO A 396 -17.93 -1.13 17.59
CA PRO A 396 -16.68 -1.55 18.24
C PRO A 396 -15.48 -1.23 17.34
N GLU A 397 -14.45 -0.63 17.91
CA GLU A 397 -13.26 -0.14 17.20
C GLU A 397 -12.11 -1.16 17.27
N ILE A 398 -11.16 -1.06 16.34
CA ILE A 398 -9.94 -1.89 16.26
C ILE A 398 -8.81 -1.23 17.05
N VAL A 399 -8.67 0.08 16.88
CA VAL A 399 -7.55 0.89 17.39
C VAL A 399 -8.11 2.15 18.07
N PRO A 400 -8.25 2.19 19.41
CA PRO A 400 -8.06 1.08 20.35
C PRO A 400 -9.17 0.02 20.26
N ASN A 401 -8.89 -1.22 20.67
CA ASN A 401 -9.89 -2.30 20.69
C ASN A 401 -10.87 -2.11 21.86
N VAL A 402 -12.00 -1.45 21.59
CA VAL A 402 -13.03 -1.11 22.58
C VAL A 402 -14.44 -1.35 22.04
N ARG A 403 -15.40 -1.56 22.95
CA ARG A 403 -16.83 -1.64 22.61
C ARG A 403 -17.33 -0.34 21.95
N ALA A 404 -18.50 -0.41 21.33
CA ALA A 404 -19.17 0.80 20.83
C ALA A 404 -19.55 1.75 21.98
N GLY A 405 -19.37 3.05 21.80
CA GLY A 405 -19.73 4.08 22.76
C GLY A 405 -19.33 5.49 22.34
N THR A 406 -19.63 6.46 23.21
CA THR A 406 -19.16 7.83 23.09
C THR A 406 -18.71 8.30 24.47
N TRP A 407 -17.46 8.74 24.58
CA TRP A 407 -16.87 9.23 25.81
C TRP A 407 -16.45 10.67 25.61
N ARG A 408 -16.66 11.51 26.63
CA ARG A 408 -16.31 12.93 26.64
C ARG A 408 -15.47 13.22 27.87
N PHE A 409 -14.42 13.99 27.66
CA PHE A 409 -13.45 14.34 28.68
C PHE A 409 -13.21 15.85 28.69
N SER A 410 -12.96 16.37 29.87
CA SER A 410 -12.55 17.74 30.13
C SER A 410 -11.14 17.73 30.70
N LEU A 411 -10.21 18.44 30.05
CA LEU A 411 -8.83 18.62 30.46
C LEU A 411 -8.65 20.03 31.03
N ALA A 412 -8.50 20.13 32.35
CA ALA A 412 -8.30 21.39 33.05
C ALA A 412 -7.08 21.26 33.99
N ASN A 413 -6.17 22.23 33.97
CA ASN A 413 -4.97 22.27 34.83
C ASN A 413 -4.14 20.96 34.81
N GLY A 414 -4.08 20.29 33.66
CA GLY A 414 -3.38 19.01 33.49
C GLY A 414 -4.14 17.76 33.99
N ALA A 415 -5.31 17.93 34.60
CA ALA A 415 -6.17 16.82 35.04
C ALA A 415 -7.24 16.50 33.98
N LEU A 416 -7.32 15.23 33.59
CA LEU A 416 -8.32 14.71 32.64
C LEU A 416 -9.49 14.04 33.38
N THR A 417 -10.68 14.62 33.28
CA THR A 417 -11.91 14.10 33.89
C THR A 417 -12.88 13.62 32.82
N GLU A 418 -13.41 12.41 32.95
CA GLU A 418 -14.49 11.88 32.11
C GLU A 418 -15.81 12.56 32.52
N SER A 419 -16.27 13.54 31.73
CA SER A 419 -17.50 14.29 31.98
C SER A 419 -17.98 14.98 30.70
N ALA A 420 -19.30 15.06 30.53
CA ALA A 420 -19.96 15.88 29.52
C ALA A 420 -20.33 17.28 30.05
N GLU A 421 -20.02 17.60 31.30
CA GLU A 421 -20.26 18.92 31.88
C GLU A 421 -19.47 20.00 31.12
N GLY A 422 -20.13 21.12 30.81
CA GLY A 422 -19.55 22.21 30.01
C GLY A 422 -19.51 21.98 28.50
N TRP A 423 -19.96 20.82 28.01
CA TRP A 423 -20.16 20.57 26.57
C TRP A 423 -21.51 21.09 26.09
N LYS A 424 -21.51 21.77 24.94
CA LYS A 424 -22.69 22.11 24.14
C LYS A 424 -22.90 20.96 23.17
N ILE A 425 -23.88 20.11 23.45
CA ILE A 425 -24.15 18.90 22.66
C ILE A 425 -25.40 19.19 21.80
N PRO A 426 -25.33 19.04 20.47
CA PRO A 426 -24.30 18.35 19.68
C PRO A 426 -23.20 19.25 19.06
N GLU A 427 -23.20 20.56 19.33
CA GLU A 427 -22.34 21.51 18.60
C GLU A 427 -20.83 21.29 18.81
N ASP A 428 -20.38 21.03 20.04
CA ASP A 428 -18.98 20.72 20.35
C ASP A 428 -18.58 19.35 19.76
N ASP A 429 -19.50 18.38 19.73
CA ASP A 429 -19.24 17.05 19.17
C ASP A 429 -18.90 17.13 17.68
N ALA A 430 -19.50 18.06 16.93
CA ALA A 430 -19.28 18.23 15.50
C ALA A 430 -17.80 18.42 15.15
N ARG A 431 -17.09 19.21 15.95
CA ARG A 431 -15.66 19.42 15.78
C ARG A 431 -14.82 18.35 16.47
N ALA A 432 -15.23 17.95 17.67
CA ALA A 432 -14.50 16.98 18.48
C ALA A 432 -14.43 15.57 17.83
N ILE A 433 -15.38 15.16 16.98
CA ILE A 433 -15.24 13.92 16.18
C ILE A 433 -14.05 13.99 15.22
N VAL A 434 -13.87 15.10 14.52
CA VAL A 434 -12.79 15.26 13.54
C VAL A 434 -11.44 15.42 14.25
N GLU A 435 -11.42 16.16 15.37
CA GLU A 435 -10.25 16.25 16.25
C GLU A 435 -9.87 14.88 16.82
N SER A 436 -10.83 14.08 17.27
CA SER A 436 -10.61 12.73 17.82
C SER A 436 -9.94 11.81 16.79
N GLN A 437 -10.46 11.80 15.56
CA GLN A 437 -9.86 11.05 14.45
C GLN A 437 -8.43 11.54 14.18
N ALA A 438 -8.21 12.84 14.00
CA ALA A 438 -6.89 13.39 13.69
C ALA A 438 -5.87 13.28 14.84
N LEU A 439 -6.31 13.35 16.11
CA LEU A 439 -5.47 13.15 17.29
C LEU A 439 -5.03 11.69 17.40
N SER A 440 -5.92 10.73 17.11
CA SER A 440 -5.57 9.31 17.08
C SER A 440 -4.52 9.00 16.00
N LEU A 441 -4.63 9.64 14.82
CA LEU A 441 -3.63 9.59 13.76
C LEU A 441 -2.29 10.19 14.21
N ARG A 442 -2.30 11.39 14.80
CA ARG A 442 -1.08 12.05 15.32
C ARG A 442 -0.41 11.23 16.40
N LEU A 443 -1.18 10.66 17.33
CA LEU A 443 -0.68 9.87 18.45
C LEU A 443 0.22 8.71 17.98
N ARG A 444 -0.18 8.05 16.88
CA ARG A 444 0.48 6.86 16.33
C ARG A 444 1.54 7.18 15.27
N SER A 445 1.43 8.32 14.58
CA SER A 445 2.42 8.78 13.59
C SER A 445 3.51 9.71 14.14
N LYS A 446 3.37 10.26 15.36
CA LYS A 446 4.32 11.24 15.95
C LYS A 446 5.80 10.80 15.99
N ASN A 447 6.06 9.50 16.05
CA ASN A 447 7.43 8.95 16.09
C ASN A 447 7.98 8.61 14.69
N LEU A 448 7.18 8.77 13.63
CA LEU A 448 7.51 8.40 12.25
C LEU A 448 7.91 9.59 11.38
N VAL A 449 7.61 10.79 11.89
CA VAL A 449 7.87 12.09 11.27
C VAL A 449 9.18 12.67 11.82
N VAL A 450 9.87 13.41 10.98
CA VAL A 450 11.07 14.19 11.32
C VAL A 450 10.82 15.67 11.05
N SER A 451 11.71 16.54 11.52
CA SER A 451 11.67 17.96 11.12
C SER A 451 11.85 18.06 9.60
N PRO A 452 10.93 18.72 8.86
CA PRO A 452 11.05 18.88 7.41
C PRO A 452 12.27 19.69 6.94
N ASP A 453 12.72 20.66 7.75
CA ASP A 453 13.70 21.70 7.36
C ASP A 453 14.64 22.17 8.50
N ASN A 454 14.70 21.43 9.61
CA ASN A 454 15.40 21.78 10.87
C ASN A 454 14.88 23.03 11.62
N VAL A 455 13.85 23.71 11.11
CA VAL A 455 13.22 24.88 11.77
C VAL A 455 11.85 24.52 12.31
N LEU A 456 11.10 23.71 11.57
CA LEU A 456 9.78 23.22 11.94
C LEU A 456 9.86 22.01 12.90
N PRO A 457 8.88 21.81 13.79
CA PRO A 457 8.80 20.61 14.61
C PRO A 457 8.60 19.35 13.74
N ALA A 458 8.84 18.17 14.32
CA ALA A 458 8.62 16.90 13.62
C ALA A 458 7.14 16.71 13.28
N GLN A 459 6.82 16.69 11.99
CA GLN A 459 5.45 16.64 11.45
C GLN A 459 5.44 16.17 9.98
N PRO A 460 4.29 15.77 9.41
CA PRO A 460 4.21 15.40 8.00
C PRO A 460 4.61 16.55 7.07
N LYS A 461 5.21 16.22 5.92
CA LYS A 461 5.51 17.21 4.88
C LYS A 461 4.24 17.64 4.18
N ARG A 462 3.60 16.73 3.46
CA ARG A 462 2.27 16.94 2.84
C ARG A 462 1.26 15.96 3.43
N ILE A 463 0.00 16.40 3.48
CA ILE A 463 -1.14 15.56 3.86
C ILE A 463 -2.08 15.48 2.67
N TYR A 464 -2.18 14.31 2.03
CA TYR A 464 -3.14 14.03 0.97
C TYR A 464 -4.43 13.46 1.58
N LEU A 465 -5.56 14.07 1.26
CA LEU A 465 -6.89 13.61 1.63
C LEU A 465 -7.55 13.01 0.39
N VAL A 466 -8.06 11.79 0.53
CA VAL A 466 -8.79 11.07 -0.52
C VAL A 466 -10.11 10.52 0.02
N GLY A 467 -11.02 10.16 -0.88
CA GLY A 467 -12.35 9.67 -0.53
C GLY A 467 -13.31 10.78 -0.11
N GLY A 468 -14.57 10.44 0.08
CA GLY A 468 -15.66 11.43 0.21
C GLY A 468 -15.43 12.50 1.27
N GLY A 469 -14.87 12.17 2.44
CA GLY A 469 -14.63 13.15 3.50
C GLY A 469 -13.56 14.20 3.16
N SER A 470 -12.76 13.97 2.10
CA SER A 470 -11.82 14.96 1.55
C SER A 470 -12.52 16.11 0.80
N LEU A 471 -13.80 15.96 0.44
CA LEU A 471 -14.61 17.01 -0.19
C LEU A 471 -14.97 18.13 0.80
N SER A 472 -14.89 17.87 2.11
CA SER A 472 -15.22 18.84 3.15
C SER A 472 -14.04 19.74 3.52
N PRO A 473 -14.11 21.07 3.27
CA PRO A 473 -13.06 22.00 3.67
C PRO A 473 -12.90 22.06 5.19
N ALA A 474 -14.00 21.84 5.94
CA ALA A 474 -14.00 21.84 7.39
C ALA A 474 -13.21 20.64 7.96
N ILE A 475 -13.37 19.45 7.37
CA ILE A 475 -12.57 18.27 7.75
C ILE A 475 -11.10 18.48 7.36
N ALA A 476 -10.84 18.97 6.15
CA ALA A 476 -9.47 19.24 5.69
C ALA A 476 -8.74 20.25 6.60
N ARG A 477 -9.45 21.28 7.06
CA ARG A 477 -8.95 22.27 8.02
C ARG A 477 -8.55 21.65 9.36
N VAL A 478 -9.39 20.82 9.96
CA VAL A 478 -9.08 20.17 11.25
C VAL A 478 -7.94 19.16 11.11
N MET A 479 -7.88 18.40 10.01
CA MET A 479 -6.75 17.51 9.70
C MET A 479 -5.44 18.29 9.62
N GLY A 480 -5.43 19.45 8.94
CA GLY A 480 -4.29 20.37 8.87
C GLY A 480 -3.87 20.92 10.23
N ASP A 481 -4.83 21.42 11.01
CA ASP A 481 -4.61 21.99 12.35
C ASP A 481 -4.01 20.98 13.33
N VAL A 482 -4.46 19.72 13.30
CA VAL A 482 -4.01 18.67 14.24
C VAL A 482 -2.72 18.01 13.77
N LEU A 483 -2.63 17.54 12.52
CA LEU A 483 -1.46 16.79 12.02
C LEU A 483 -0.28 17.71 11.68
N GLY A 484 -0.55 18.90 11.12
CA GLY A 484 0.47 19.90 10.77
C GLY A 484 1.27 19.59 9.51
N GLY A 485 0.61 19.44 8.36
CA GLY A 485 1.30 19.33 7.07
C GLY A 485 2.11 20.61 6.79
N ALA A 486 3.44 20.51 6.78
CA ALA A 486 4.35 21.65 6.64
C ALA A 486 4.22 22.37 5.29
N GLU A 487 4.09 21.61 4.21
CA GLU A 487 3.87 22.11 2.85
C GLU A 487 2.38 22.33 2.55
N GLY A 488 1.47 21.64 3.26
CA GLY A 488 0.02 21.86 3.21
C GLY A 488 -0.85 20.61 3.30
N VAL A 489 -2.16 20.81 3.17
CA VAL A 489 -3.16 19.76 2.97
C VAL A 489 -3.68 19.82 1.54
N TYR A 490 -3.70 18.67 0.89
CA TYR A 490 -4.01 18.48 -0.52
C TYR A 490 -5.18 17.53 -0.65
N LYS A 491 -6.11 17.82 -1.55
CA LYS A 491 -7.18 16.90 -1.97
C LYS A 491 -6.77 16.29 -3.31
N LEU A 492 -7.06 15.00 -3.45
CA LEU A 492 -6.77 14.22 -4.65
C LEU A 492 -7.99 13.40 -5.03
N ASP A 493 -8.44 13.53 -6.28
CA ASP A 493 -9.40 12.60 -6.86
C ASP A 493 -8.66 11.53 -7.67
N VAL A 494 -8.25 10.46 -6.98
CA VAL A 494 -7.70 9.23 -7.61
C VAL A 494 -8.80 8.32 -8.18
N GLY A 495 -10.07 8.71 -8.07
CA GLY A 495 -11.22 7.89 -8.43
C GLY A 495 -11.21 6.51 -7.76
N GLY A 496 -11.90 5.55 -8.37
CA GLY A 496 -11.91 4.15 -7.93
C GLY A 496 -10.65 3.34 -8.31
N ASN A 497 -9.63 3.99 -8.90
CA ASN A 497 -8.57 3.32 -9.66
C ASN A 497 -7.17 3.41 -9.04
N ALA A 498 -7.00 4.08 -7.89
CA ALA A 498 -5.71 4.28 -7.22
C ALA A 498 -4.81 3.02 -7.20
N CYS A 499 -5.36 1.90 -6.75
CA CYS A 499 -4.66 0.62 -6.64
C CYS A 499 -4.10 0.12 -7.99
N ALA A 500 -4.92 0.14 -9.06
CA ALA A 500 -4.49 -0.27 -10.40
C ALA A 500 -3.51 0.75 -11.02
N LEU A 501 -3.70 2.05 -10.79
CA LEU A 501 -2.78 3.10 -11.23
C LEU A 501 -1.40 2.93 -10.60
N GLY A 502 -1.31 2.65 -9.30
CA GLY A 502 -0.02 2.38 -8.66
C GLY A 502 0.70 1.15 -9.22
N GLY A 503 -0.05 0.11 -9.58
CA GLY A 503 0.49 -1.02 -10.34
C GLY A 503 1.02 -0.62 -11.71
N ALA A 504 0.26 0.22 -12.43
CA ALA A 504 0.68 0.71 -13.74
C ALA A 504 1.94 1.62 -13.64
N TYR A 505 2.03 2.47 -12.62
CA TYR A 505 3.21 3.29 -12.33
C TYR A 505 4.42 2.43 -11.92
N LYS A 506 4.19 1.37 -11.13
CA LYS A 506 5.23 0.38 -10.79
C LYS A 506 5.76 -0.31 -12.06
N ALA A 507 4.90 -0.61 -13.03
CA ALA A 507 5.29 -1.16 -14.32
C ALA A 507 6.07 -0.17 -15.21
N VAL A 508 5.68 1.12 -15.23
CA VAL A 508 6.45 2.20 -15.90
C VAL A 508 7.85 2.29 -15.30
N TRP A 509 7.96 2.42 -13.98
CA TRP A 509 9.24 2.52 -13.28
C TRP A 509 10.10 1.27 -13.50
N ALA A 510 9.54 0.07 -13.34
CA ALA A 510 10.27 -1.19 -13.51
C ALA A 510 10.92 -1.35 -14.90
N VAL A 511 10.25 -0.87 -15.96
CA VAL A 511 10.70 -1.02 -17.35
C VAL A 511 11.54 0.17 -17.84
N GLU A 512 11.25 1.39 -17.38
CA GLU A 512 11.89 2.61 -17.89
C GLU A 512 12.98 3.21 -16.98
N ARG A 513 13.14 2.75 -15.72
CA ARG A 513 14.17 3.27 -14.80
C ARG A 513 15.58 3.10 -15.35
N LYS A 514 16.40 4.15 -15.21
CA LYS A 514 17.81 4.14 -15.65
C LYS A 514 18.75 3.90 -14.47
N GLY A 515 19.47 2.79 -14.51
CA GLY A 515 20.43 2.44 -13.45
C GLY A 515 19.73 2.24 -12.11
N PHE A 516 19.96 3.15 -11.16
CA PHE A 516 19.41 3.12 -9.80
C PHE A 516 18.31 4.16 -9.54
N GLU A 517 17.78 4.80 -10.60
CA GLU A 517 16.70 5.79 -10.53
C GLU A 517 15.49 5.26 -9.73
N THR A 518 15.10 5.98 -8.68
CA THR A 518 14.04 5.53 -7.77
C THR A 518 12.64 5.73 -8.37
N PHE A 519 11.64 5.13 -7.73
CA PHE A 519 10.24 5.31 -8.13
C PHE A 519 9.83 6.78 -8.02
N GLU A 520 10.21 7.43 -6.92
CA GLU A 520 9.91 8.82 -6.61
C GLU A 520 10.61 9.78 -7.59
N GLU A 521 11.81 9.43 -8.08
CA GLU A 521 12.53 10.18 -9.12
C GLU A 521 11.81 10.09 -10.48
N LEU A 522 11.64 8.87 -11.02
CA LEU A 522 11.09 8.69 -12.36
C LEU A 522 9.61 9.09 -12.45
N ILE A 523 8.79 8.64 -11.50
CA ILE A 523 7.34 8.92 -11.49
C ILE A 523 7.10 10.36 -11.05
N GLY A 524 7.84 10.87 -10.06
CA GLY A 524 7.75 12.26 -9.62
C GLY A 524 8.12 13.28 -10.70
N ALA A 525 9.08 12.96 -11.58
CA ALA A 525 9.44 13.81 -12.72
C ALA A 525 8.38 13.85 -13.85
N ARG A 526 7.47 12.86 -13.89
CA ARG A 526 6.43 12.72 -14.94
C ARG A 526 5.03 13.07 -14.45
N TRP A 527 4.81 13.03 -13.15
CA TRP A 527 3.50 13.24 -12.54
C TRP A 527 3.20 14.72 -12.38
N ASN A 528 2.15 15.21 -13.05
CA ASN A 528 1.77 16.62 -12.99
C ASN A 528 0.99 16.94 -11.71
N GLU A 529 1.71 17.31 -10.65
CA GLU A 529 1.15 17.69 -9.35
C GLU A 529 0.07 18.78 -9.48
N SER A 530 0.23 19.75 -10.40
CA SER A 530 -0.70 20.87 -10.57
C SER A 530 -2.04 20.51 -11.22
N GLU A 531 -2.12 19.38 -11.93
CA GLU A 531 -3.35 18.86 -12.53
C GLU A 531 -3.98 17.75 -11.68
N ALA A 532 -3.15 17.04 -10.89
CA ALA A 532 -3.59 15.89 -10.11
C ALA A 532 -4.07 16.24 -8.69
N VAL A 533 -3.56 17.31 -8.05
CA VAL A 533 -3.93 17.67 -6.67
C VAL A 533 -4.30 19.13 -6.47
N GLU A 534 -5.27 19.35 -5.60
CA GLU A 534 -5.72 20.67 -5.19
C GLU A 534 -5.25 20.95 -3.75
N LYS A 535 -4.47 22.01 -3.52
CA LYS A 535 -4.13 22.43 -2.15
C LYS A 535 -5.35 23.09 -1.49
N VAL A 536 -5.96 22.38 -0.53
CA VAL A 536 -7.22 22.78 0.12
C VAL A 536 -7.05 23.46 1.48
N ASP A 537 -5.91 23.27 2.15
CA ASP A 537 -5.56 24.01 3.38
C ASP A 537 -4.04 24.24 3.48
N ILE A 538 -3.63 25.25 4.26
CA ILE A 538 -2.20 25.53 4.52
C ILE A 538 -1.55 24.51 5.47
N GLY A 539 -2.32 23.69 6.18
CA GLY A 539 -1.81 22.68 7.09
C GLY A 539 -1.32 23.28 8.40
N TYR A 540 0.00 23.30 8.59
CA TYR A 540 0.63 23.68 9.86
C TYR A 540 0.30 25.12 10.30
N ARG A 541 -0.17 25.25 11.55
CA ARG A 541 -0.42 26.52 12.24
C ARG A 541 0.19 26.47 13.64
N PRO A 542 1.30 27.18 13.94
CA PRO A 542 2.13 26.94 15.12
C PRO A 542 1.37 26.81 16.44
N GLU A 543 0.61 27.84 16.85
CA GLU A 543 -0.07 27.85 18.15
C GLU A 543 -1.18 26.79 18.25
N VAL A 544 -1.92 26.55 17.16
CA VAL A 544 -3.00 25.56 17.12
C VAL A 544 -2.42 24.14 17.17
N TRP A 545 -1.42 23.86 16.34
CA TRP A 545 -0.72 22.57 16.32
C TRP A 545 -0.01 22.26 17.64
N LYS A 546 0.53 23.30 18.31
CA LYS A 546 1.12 23.20 19.64
C LYS A 546 0.07 22.85 20.70
N ALA A 547 -1.09 23.53 20.71
CA ALA A 547 -2.17 23.21 21.63
C ALA A 547 -2.66 21.75 21.49
N TYR A 548 -2.74 21.22 20.27
CA TYR A 548 -3.00 19.79 20.04
C TYR A 548 -1.87 18.88 20.52
N GLY A 549 -0.61 19.30 20.40
CA GLY A 549 0.53 18.58 20.94
C GLY A 549 0.51 18.49 22.47
N GLU A 550 0.12 19.57 23.14
CA GLU A 550 -0.06 19.63 24.61
C GLU A 550 -1.25 18.78 25.08
N ALA A 551 -2.31 18.67 24.28
CA ALA A 551 -3.48 17.81 24.58
C ALA A 551 -3.25 16.32 24.25
N LEU A 552 -2.25 15.98 23.43
CA LEU A 552 -2.03 14.61 22.92
C LEU A 552 -1.79 13.55 24.02
N PRO A 553 -1.02 13.81 25.10
CA PRO A 553 -0.87 12.85 26.20
C PRO A 553 -2.18 12.58 26.95
N ALA A 554 -3.04 13.60 27.06
CA ALA A 554 -4.35 13.46 27.69
C ALA A 554 -5.33 12.69 26.76
N PHE A 555 -5.21 12.84 25.45
CA PHE A 555 -5.94 11.98 24.50
C PHE A 555 -5.50 10.51 24.61
N GLU A 556 -4.20 10.25 24.76
CA GLU A 556 -3.67 8.91 25.03
C GLU A 556 -4.17 8.34 26.38
N GLU A 557 -4.27 9.18 27.43
CA GLU A 557 -4.87 8.81 28.72
C GLU A 557 -6.37 8.51 28.58
N ALA A 558 -7.10 9.23 27.73
CA ALA A 558 -8.52 8.97 27.45
C ALA A 558 -8.71 7.56 26.83
N GLU A 559 -7.94 7.22 25.79
CA GLU A 559 -7.97 5.86 25.21
C GLU A 559 -7.64 4.79 26.27
N LYS A 560 -6.61 5.02 27.11
CA LYS A 560 -6.22 4.11 28.21
C LYS A 560 -7.31 3.96 29.27
N LYS A 561 -8.04 5.02 29.63
CA LYS A 561 -9.19 4.96 30.55
C LYS A 561 -10.30 4.08 30.00
N VAL A 562 -10.66 4.23 28.73
CA VAL A 562 -11.70 3.39 28.08
C VAL A 562 -11.25 1.93 27.98
N LEU A 563 -10.00 1.66 27.61
CA LEU A 563 -9.42 0.31 27.62
C LEU A 563 -9.45 -0.32 29.04
N ALA A 564 -9.17 0.46 30.09
CA ALA A 564 -9.27 0.01 31.47
C ALA A 564 -10.72 -0.19 31.95
N GLN A 565 -11.72 0.50 31.38
CA GLN A 565 -13.13 0.13 31.55
C GLN A 565 -13.41 -1.23 30.89
N GLU A 566 -12.92 -1.46 29.67
CA GLU A 566 -13.15 -2.71 28.93
C GLU A 566 -12.57 -3.93 29.66
N LYS A 567 -11.31 -3.86 30.12
CA LYS A 567 -10.68 -4.92 30.91
C LYS A 567 -11.48 -5.25 32.20
N ARG A 568 -12.04 -4.24 32.86
CA ARG A 568 -12.90 -4.42 34.05
C ARG A 568 -14.24 -5.08 33.70
N ASN A 569 -14.86 -4.70 32.59
CA ASN A 569 -16.11 -5.32 32.12
C ASN A 569 -15.89 -6.81 31.81
N VAL A 570 -14.85 -7.16 31.04
CA VAL A 570 -14.51 -8.56 30.72
C VAL A 570 -14.26 -9.36 32.00
N PHE A 571 -13.48 -8.82 32.95
CA PHE A 571 -13.25 -9.48 34.24
C PHE A 571 -14.55 -9.71 35.04
N GLN A 572 -15.46 -8.73 35.08
CA GLN A 572 -16.75 -8.89 35.74
C GLN A 572 -17.65 -9.94 35.06
N ILE A 573 -17.64 -10.01 33.72
CA ILE A 573 -18.40 -11.02 32.98
C ILE A 573 -17.82 -12.41 33.25
N ASN A 574 -16.50 -12.58 33.23
CA ASN A 574 -15.84 -13.85 33.52
C ASN A 574 -16.10 -14.34 34.96
N ASN A 575 -16.07 -13.45 35.95
CA ASN A 575 -16.48 -13.79 37.31
C ASN A 575 -17.97 -14.19 37.39
N HIS A 576 -18.84 -13.57 36.59
CA HIS A 576 -20.26 -13.93 36.53
C HIS A 576 -20.47 -15.31 35.87
N ILE A 577 -19.67 -15.67 34.86
CA ILE A 577 -19.63 -17.01 34.26
C ILE A 577 -19.24 -18.05 35.33
N GLN A 578 -18.12 -17.87 36.03
CA GLN A 578 -17.69 -18.80 37.09
C GLN A 578 -18.73 -18.97 38.21
N VAL A 579 -19.44 -17.89 38.59
CA VAL A 579 -20.54 -17.94 39.57
C VAL A 579 -21.79 -18.65 39.04
N LEU A 580 -21.97 -18.77 37.73
CA LEU A 580 -23.03 -19.56 37.12
C LEU A 580 -22.61 -21.02 36.95
N GLU A 581 -21.38 -21.28 36.48
CA GLU A 581 -20.80 -22.63 36.35
C GLU A 581 -20.83 -23.40 37.68
N THR A 582 -20.48 -22.73 38.78
CA THR A 582 -20.53 -23.29 40.15
C THR A 582 -21.95 -23.55 40.67
N LYS A 583 -23.00 -23.04 40.01
CA LYS A 583 -24.42 -23.26 40.34
C LYS A 583 -25.10 -24.32 39.47
N THR A 584 -24.40 -24.92 38.51
CA THR A 584 -24.97 -25.85 37.51
C THR A 584 -25.26 -27.26 38.04
N THR A 585 -25.50 -27.42 39.35
CA THR A 585 -25.66 -28.71 40.06
C THR A 585 -27.11 -29.11 40.30
N SER A 586 -28.09 -28.44 39.70
CA SER A 586 -29.52 -28.78 39.81
C SER A 586 -30.28 -28.65 38.47
N THR A 587 -31.58 -28.94 38.52
CA THR A 587 -32.52 -29.16 37.39
C THR A 587 -32.71 -28.02 36.37
N ASP A 588 -32.08 -26.86 36.54
CA ASP A 588 -32.15 -25.69 35.62
C ASP A 588 -30.93 -25.57 34.67
N SER A 589 -30.16 -26.65 34.48
CA SER A 589 -28.89 -26.65 33.72
C SER A 589 -29.01 -26.05 32.31
N PHE A 590 -30.12 -26.25 31.60
CA PHE A 590 -30.33 -25.69 30.25
C PHE A 590 -30.40 -24.15 30.24
N LEU A 591 -31.08 -23.54 31.23
CA LEU A 591 -31.19 -22.08 31.33
C LEU A 591 -29.88 -21.45 31.80
N ILE A 592 -29.18 -22.12 32.72
CA ILE A 592 -27.85 -21.68 33.20
C ILE A 592 -26.82 -21.76 32.08
N ASN A 593 -26.77 -22.86 31.32
CA ASN A 593 -25.85 -23.03 30.19
C ASN A 593 -26.12 -22.02 29.06
N ASN A 594 -27.38 -21.76 28.71
CA ASN A 594 -27.71 -20.69 27.75
C ASN A 594 -27.27 -19.31 28.25
N ARG A 595 -27.39 -19.05 29.57
CA ARG A 595 -26.96 -17.79 30.18
C ARG A 595 -25.43 -17.65 30.24
N ILE A 596 -24.72 -18.73 30.54
CA ILE A 596 -23.26 -18.83 30.42
C ILE A 596 -22.86 -18.54 28.98
N HIS A 597 -23.46 -19.22 28.00
CA HIS A 597 -23.14 -19.02 26.58
C HIS A 597 -23.38 -17.57 26.13
N ILE A 598 -24.48 -16.93 26.56
CA ILE A 598 -24.73 -15.49 26.31
C ILE A 598 -23.68 -14.59 27.01
N LEU A 599 -23.11 -15.01 28.13
CA LEU A 599 -22.08 -14.26 28.86
C LEU A 599 -20.67 -14.51 28.30
N GLU A 600 -20.33 -15.72 27.87
CA GLU A 600 -19.12 -16.02 27.09
C GLU A 600 -19.14 -15.25 25.78
N ILE A 601 -20.29 -15.25 25.10
CA ILE A 601 -20.54 -14.35 23.99
C ILE A 601 -20.31 -12.92 24.46
N LYS A 602 -20.83 -12.42 25.59
CA LYS A 602 -20.55 -11.02 26.02
C LYS A 602 -19.09 -10.71 26.39
N ALA A 603 -18.37 -11.64 27.01
CA ALA A 603 -16.95 -11.49 27.33
C ALA A 603 -16.09 -11.43 26.07
N THR A 604 -16.52 -12.15 25.03
CA THR A 604 -15.90 -12.10 23.69
C THR A 604 -16.55 -11.05 22.77
N SER A 605 -17.74 -10.53 23.07
CA SER A 605 -18.58 -9.70 22.18
C SER A 605 -18.40 -8.19 22.35
N THR A 606 -17.15 -7.75 22.52
CA THR A 606 -16.63 -6.74 21.58
C THR A 606 -16.80 -7.23 20.13
N ALA A 607 -16.70 -8.55 19.91
CA ALA A 607 -17.24 -9.29 18.77
C ALA A 607 -18.78 -9.19 18.58
N LYS A 608 -19.24 -8.10 17.99
CA LYS A 608 -20.23 -8.20 16.88
C LYS A 608 -19.52 -8.57 15.56
N HIS A 609 -18.43 -9.35 15.63
CA HIS A 609 -17.34 -9.38 14.64
C HIS A 609 -17.83 -9.74 13.23
N THR A 610 -18.77 -10.67 13.12
CA THR A 610 -19.42 -11.09 11.87
C THR A 610 -20.14 -9.95 11.14
N GLU A 611 -20.98 -9.18 11.84
CA GLU A 611 -21.69 -8.03 11.25
C GLU A 611 -20.77 -6.80 11.13
N ASN A 612 -19.75 -6.71 11.99
CA ASN A 612 -18.73 -5.66 11.98
C ASN A 612 -17.80 -5.76 10.77
N GLN A 613 -17.43 -6.98 10.35
CA GLN A 613 -16.65 -7.19 9.14
C GLN A 613 -17.51 -6.86 7.91
N ARG A 614 -18.79 -7.27 7.85
CA ARG A 614 -19.74 -6.88 6.77
C ARG A 614 -19.82 -5.37 6.47
N ILE A 615 -19.36 -4.52 7.38
CA ILE A 615 -19.21 -3.08 7.16
C ILE A 615 -17.85 -2.76 6.53
N MET A 616 -16.70 -3.15 7.10
CA MET A 616 -15.39 -2.98 6.43
C MET A 616 -15.35 -3.60 5.03
N GLN A 617 -16.03 -4.73 4.86
CA GLN A 617 -16.26 -5.47 3.60
C GLN A 617 -17.01 -4.69 2.52
N ARG A 618 -17.68 -3.58 2.85
CA ARG A 618 -18.29 -2.68 1.85
C ARG A 618 -17.33 -1.58 1.40
N HIS A 619 -16.32 -1.24 2.19
CA HIS A 619 -15.60 0.04 2.05
C HIS A 619 -14.17 -0.08 1.51
N HIS A 620 -13.58 -1.27 1.49
CA HIS A 620 -12.48 -1.59 0.55
C HIS A 620 -12.98 -1.97 -0.85
N THR A 621 -14.28 -2.29 -1.00
CA THR A 621 -14.84 -2.84 -2.24
C THR A 621 -15.58 -1.82 -3.09
N THR A 622 -16.22 -0.84 -2.47
CA THR A 622 -16.55 0.42 -3.14
C THR A 622 -15.39 1.38 -2.94
N GLY A 623 -14.80 1.91 -4.02
CA GLY A 623 -13.93 3.09 -3.91
C GLY A 623 -14.66 4.16 -3.11
N SER A 624 -13.97 4.79 -2.15
CA SER A 624 -14.55 5.54 -1.02
C SER A 624 -15.37 6.76 -1.43
N THR A 625 -16.61 6.53 -1.86
CA THR A 625 -17.58 7.56 -2.23
C THR A 625 -18.55 7.80 -1.08
N GLU A 626 -18.31 8.87 -0.30
CA GLU A 626 -19.45 9.53 0.34
C GLU A 626 -20.28 10.10 -0.81
N SER A 627 -21.58 9.77 -0.87
CA SER A 627 -22.45 10.23 -1.97
C SER A 627 -22.86 11.69 -1.76
N PHE A 628 -21.93 12.61 -2.01
CA PHE A 628 -22.25 14.00 -2.34
C PHE A 628 -22.98 14.02 -3.69
N GLN A 629 -24.31 13.95 -3.64
CA GLN A 629 -25.16 14.00 -4.83
C GLN A 629 -25.04 15.37 -5.53
N THR A 630 -24.28 15.42 -6.62
CA THR A 630 -24.27 16.57 -7.53
C THR A 630 -25.53 16.56 -8.40
N ALA A 631 -26.52 17.35 -8.02
CA ALA A 631 -27.71 17.55 -8.84
C ALA A 631 -27.35 18.29 -10.15
N LYS A 632 -27.27 17.56 -11.28
CA LYS A 632 -27.26 18.10 -12.66
C LYS A 632 -27.43 17.00 -13.73
N SER A 633 -28.66 16.57 -13.99
CA SER A 633 -29.21 16.19 -15.33
C SER A 633 -30.67 15.73 -15.19
N PRO A 634 -31.57 16.07 -16.13
CA PRO A 634 -32.97 15.61 -16.10
C PRO A 634 -33.11 14.17 -16.63
N PRO A 635 -34.09 13.38 -16.14
CA PRO A 635 -34.31 12.02 -16.61
C PRO A 635 -34.95 11.98 -18.01
N SER A 636 -34.38 11.18 -18.91
CA SER A 636 -34.98 10.80 -20.19
C SER A 636 -36.04 9.71 -20.01
N SER A 637 -37.12 9.78 -20.80
CA SER A 637 -38.37 9.00 -20.67
C SER A 637 -38.27 7.51 -21.09
N PRO A 638 -39.29 6.66 -20.77
CA PRO A 638 -39.15 5.20 -20.68
C PRO A 638 -39.78 4.39 -21.85
N LEU A 639 -39.66 3.06 -21.78
CA LEU A 639 -40.27 2.03 -22.66
C LEU A 639 -40.73 0.79 -21.82
N PRO A 640 -41.62 -0.10 -22.30
CA PRO A 640 -42.93 -0.30 -21.64
C PRO A 640 -43.36 -1.77 -21.34
N ASP A 641 -44.65 -1.90 -20.95
CA ASP A 641 -45.53 -3.10 -20.90
C ASP A 641 -45.24 -4.17 -19.81
N SER A 642 -46.21 -4.83 -19.15
CA SER A 642 -47.68 -4.73 -18.92
C SER A 642 -48.08 -5.90 -17.94
N PRO A 643 -49.35 -6.19 -17.52
CA PRO A 643 -50.62 -5.44 -17.49
C PRO A 643 -51.29 -5.35 -16.08
N GLU A 644 -52.46 -4.70 -15.98
CA GLU A 644 -53.28 -4.50 -14.76
C GLU A 644 -54.15 -5.69 -14.32
N PRO A 645 -54.86 -5.57 -13.18
CA PRO A 645 -56.33 -5.64 -13.27
C PRO A 645 -57.16 -4.62 -12.41
N THR A 646 -57.89 -3.72 -13.10
CA THR A 646 -59.33 -3.36 -12.94
C THR A 646 -59.97 -2.69 -11.69
N ILE A 647 -60.70 -1.58 -11.98
CA ILE A 647 -62.03 -1.09 -11.44
C ILE A 647 -62.05 -0.04 -10.29
N THR A 648 -61.99 1.24 -10.69
CA THR A 648 -62.97 2.37 -10.55
C THR A 648 -64.12 2.39 -9.49
N PRO A 649 -64.80 3.55 -9.22
CA PRO A 649 -64.37 4.98 -9.26
C PRO A 649 -64.94 5.88 -8.11
N SER A 650 -64.46 7.14 -7.97
CA SER A 650 -65.32 8.31 -7.68
C SER A 650 -64.60 9.66 -7.92
N SER A 651 -65.33 10.62 -8.49
CA SER A 651 -64.92 11.99 -8.87
C SER A 651 -65.66 13.02 -7.98
N PRO A 652 -65.55 14.37 -8.12
CA PRO A 652 -64.74 15.17 -9.08
C PRO A 652 -63.99 16.40 -8.48
N LEU A 653 -63.26 17.11 -9.36
CA LEU A 653 -62.69 18.46 -9.18
C LEU A 653 -63.79 19.57 -9.25
N PRO A 654 -63.48 20.82 -8.85
CA PRO A 654 -63.00 21.84 -9.82
C PRO A 654 -61.76 22.60 -9.29
N ASP A 655 -60.81 23.19 -10.04
CA ASP A 655 -60.70 23.79 -11.40
C ASP A 655 -60.58 25.34 -11.40
N CYS A 656 -59.71 25.85 -12.29
CA CYS A 656 -59.52 27.22 -12.79
C CYS A 656 -59.11 28.40 -11.86
N SER A 657 -57.89 28.94 -12.11
CA SER A 657 -57.66 30.23 -12.84
C SER A 657 -56.57 31.17 -12.26
N GLU A 658 -55.74 31.73 -13.16
CA GLU A 658 -54.87 32.91 -12.90
C GLU A 658 -55.70 34.21 -12.85
N PRO A 659 -55.14 35.34 -12.38
CA PRO A 659 -54.75 36.35 -13.37
C PRO A 659 -53.45 37.16 -13.07
N LYS A 660 -53.06 37.99 -14.05
CA LYS A 660 -51.79 38.72 -14.18
C LYS A 660 -51.75 40.11 -13.50
N LEU A 661 -50.52 40.55 -13.23
CA LEU A 661 -49.95 41.92 -13.35
C LEU A 661 -50.64 43.12 -12.65
N THR A 662 -49.84 43.89 -11.92
CA THR A 662 -49.71 45.36 -12.09
C THR A 662 -48.37 45.83 -11.51
N ALA A 663 -47.85 46.97 -11.98
CA ALA A 663 -46.62 47.61 -11.50
C ALA A 663 -46.94 48.99 -10.90
N ASN A 664 -46.08 49.50 -10.01
CA ASN A 664 -45.77 50.93 -9.88
C ASN A 664 -44.61 51.18 -8.89
N SER A 665 -43.75 52.14 -9.23
CA SER A 665 -42.76 52.78 -8.34
C SER A 665 -43.24 54.19 -7.96
N PRO A 666 -42.71 54.80 -6.89
CA PRO A 666 -41.72 55.87 -7.12
C PRO A 666 -40.62 56.04 -6.04
N GLN A 667 -39.66 56.91 -6.35
CA GLN A 667 -38.65 57.55 -5.48
C GLN A 667 -38.79 59.08 -5.64
N PRO A 668 -38.01 59.97 -4.97
CA PRO A 668 -37.03 59.81 -3.88
C PRO A 668 -37.29 60.75 -2.68
N ASP A 669 -36.36 60.82 -1.70
CA ASP A 669 -35.92 62.12 -1.14
C ASP A 669 -34.64 62.01 -0.26
N SER A 670 -33.95 63.13 -0.05
CA SER A 670 -32.76 63.29 0.81
C SER A 670 -32.67 64.75 1.31
N PRO A 671 -32.12 65.03 2.51
CA PRO A 671 -30.81 65.69 2.53
C PRO A 671 -29.91 65.39 3.76
N GLY A 672 -28.61 65.76 3.68
CA GLY A 672 -27.66 65.85 4.82
C GLY A 672 -27.81 67.15 5.64
N PRO A 673 -26.85 67.58 6.51
CA PRO A 673 -25.40 67.63 6.19
C PRO A 673 -24.35 67.49 7.35
N ASN A 674 -23.06 67.37 6.95
CA ASN A 674 -21.79 67.88 7.52
C ASN A 674 -21.50 68.03 9.05
N LEU A 675 -20.34 67.54 9.51
CA LEU A 675 -19.21 68.32 10.10
C LEU A 675 -18.00 67.41 10.49
N THR A 676 -16.92 67.31 9.70
CA THR A 676 -15.59 68.02 9.75
C THR A 676 -14.56 67.66 10.86
N THR A 677 -13.42 67.10 10.42
CA THR A 677 -12.01 67.24 10.93
C THR A 677 -11.58 66.92 12.38
N ARG A 678 -10.55 66.05 12.49
CA ARG A 678 -9.20 66.44 13.00
C ARG A 678 -8.09 65.51 12.46
N ARG A 679 -6.82 65.95 12.59
CA ARG A 679 -5.60 65.43 11.91
C ARG A 679 -4.41 65.48 12.90
N LEU A 680 -3.27 64.85 12.55
CA LEU A 680 -1.93 64.88 13.20
C LEU A 680 -1.75 63.90 14.40
N LEU A 681 -0.59 63.27 14.66
CA LEU A 681 0.76 63.19 14.03
C LEU A 681 1.12 61.70 13.78
N ARG A 682 1.84 61.25 12.73
CA ARG A 682 3.27 61.43 12.37
C ARG A 682 4.31 61.03 13.43
N HIS A 683 4.97 59.90 13.21
CA HIS A 683 6.44 59.86 13.16
C HIS A 683 6.89 59.06 11.93
N THR A 684 8.02 59.47 11.34
CA THR A 684 8.62 58.88 10.15
C THR A 684 10.13 59.00 10.30
N ILE A 685 10.87 57.93 10.03
CA ILE A 685 12.26 58.03 9.57
C ILE A 685 12.36 57.16 8.31
N LEU A 686 12.64 57.83 7.19
CA LEU A 686 13.11 57.25 5.93
C LEU A 686 14.64 57.07 6.06
N ILE A 687 15.29 56.19 5.30
CA ILE A 687 15.84 56.38 3.93
C ILE A 687 16.26 54.95 3.54
N GLY A 688 16.07 54.39 2.34
CA GLY A 688 16.10 54.90 0.96
C GLY A 688 17.04 53.95 0.18
N SER A 689 16.99 53.78 -1.14
CA SER A 689 16.19 54.42 -2.18
C SER A 689 16.31 53.58 -3.47
N ASP A 690 15.23 53.52 -4.26
CA ASP A 690 15.19 53.52 -5.74
C ASP A 690 16.06 52.50 -6.55
N ASN A 691 15.54 51.85 -7.58
CA ASN A 691 14.91 52.56 -8.71
C ASN A 691 13.87 51.76 -9.50
N ARG A 692 13.04 52.49 -10.28
CA ARG A 692 11.86 51.98 -11.00
C ARG A 692 12.13 51.77 -12.50
N SER A 693 11.36 50.88 -13.12
CA SER A 693 10.53 51.11 -14.34
C SER A 693 10.28 49.79 -15.10
N SER A 694 9.32 49.65 -16.02
CA SER A 694 7.86 49.81 -15.96
C SER A 694 7.26 49.59 -17.37
N ILE A 695 6.35 48.62 -17.52
CA ILE A 695 5.28 48.54 -18.54
C ILE A 695 5.67 48.25 -20.01
N ARG A 696 5.20 47.12 -20.57
CA ARG A 696 4.17 47.06 -21.67
C ARG A 696 3.75 45.62 -22.02
N ARG A 697 2.48 45.46 -22.46
CA ARG A 697 1.93 44.25 -23.13
C ARG A 697 2.10 44.36 -24.65
N SER A 698 2.36 43.25 -25.33
CA SER A 698 1.91 42.99 -26.72
C SER A 698 1.86 41.48 -27.02
N THR A 699 1.08 41.09 -28.02
CA THR A 699 0.64 39.72 -28.33
C THR A 699 1.33 39.11 -29.56
N LEU A 700 1.12 37.78 -29.75
CA LEU A 700 1.19 36.97 -30.99
C LEU A 700 2.50 36.21 -31.36
N ASN A 701 2.31 34.89 -31.52
CA ASN A 701 2.83 33.94 -32.52
C ASN A 701 4.34 33.70 -32.72
N SER A 702 4.78 32.56 -32.16
CA SER A 702 5.52 31.45 -32.82
C SER A 702 6.98 31.65 -33.33
N PRO A 703 7.80 30.59 -33.40
CA PRO A 703 9.27 30.68 -33.22
C PRO A 703 10.06 30.60 -34.55
N PRO A 704 11.40 30.80 -34.53
CA PRO A 704 12.30 29.67 -34.25
C PRO A 704 13.56 29.98 -33.39
N SER A 705 14.16 28.89 -32.90
CA SER A 705 15.51 28.69 -32.31
C SER A 705 16.62 29.75 -32.57
N THR A 706 17.43 30.05 -31.53
CA THR A 706 18.80 29.50 -31.32
C THR A 706 19.44 30.06 -30.03
N ILE A 707 20.38 29.32 -29.46
CA ILE A 707 21.12 29.59 -28.21
C ILE A 707 22.19 30.67 -28.40
N ILE A 708 22.40 31.52 -27.38
CA ILE A 708 23.69 32.16 -27.09
C ILE A 708 24.18 31.65 -25.74
N ARG A 709 25.45 31.25 -25.67
CA ARG A 709 26.21 30.94 -24.46
C ARG A 709 27.57 31.61 -24.53
N GLU A 710 27.90 32.33 -23.49
CA GLU A 710 29.22 32.49 -22.90
C GLU A 710 29.42 31.35 -21.86
N ASP A 711 30.61 30.86 -21.53
CA ASP A 711 31.98 31.25 -21.91
C ASP A 711 32.78 30.07 -22.51
N GLY A 712 34.12 30.22 -22.58
CA GLY A 712 35.07 29.26 -23.17
C GLY A 712 34.99 27.79 -22.73
N PHE A 713 35.09 26.80 -23.64
CA PHE A 713 36.22 26.42 -24.52
C PHE A 713 37.40 25.76 -23.74
N VAL A 714 38.05 24.64 -24.15
CA VAL A 714 38.22 23.98 -25.47
C VAL A 714 38.16 22.43 -25.40
N THR A 715 37.84 21.84 -26.57
CA THR A 715 37.64 20.46 -27.08
C THR A 715 38.78 19.41 -26.87
N PHE A 716 38.66 18.13 -27.26
CA PHE A 716 38.62 17.60 -28.65
C PHE A 716 37.71 16.37 -28.87
N GLU A 717 37.05 16.34 -30.03
CA GLU A 717 36.49 15.14 -30.66
C GLU A 717 36.80 15.21 -32.16
N TYR A 718 37.01 14.07 -32.83
CA TYR A 718 37.30 13.97 -34.27
C TYR A 718 36.08 13.39 -34.98
N ASP A 719 35.63 14.05 -36.04
CA ASP A 719 34.52 13.59 -36.89
C ASP A 719 34.96 13.54 -38.37
N SER A 720 34.37 12.62 -39.13
CA SER A 720 34.42 12.63 -40.60
C SER A 720 33.18 11.96 -41.20
N ALA A 721 32.13 12.76 -41.35
CA ALA A 721 31.30 12.93 -42.55
C ALA A 721 31.82 12.22 -43.84
N SER A 722 31.03 11.84 -44.85
CA SER A 722 29.56 11.80 -45.10
C SER A 722 29.35 11.25 -46.53
N TYR A 723 28.14 10.87 -46.95
CA TYR A 723 27.52 11.25 -48.25
C TYR A 723 26.15 10.59 -48.47
N GLY A 724 25.25 11.32 -49.15
CA GLY A 724 23.83 11.01 -49.32
C GLY A 724 23.39 10.38 -50.67
N PRO A 725 22.10 10.49 -51.05
CA PRO A 725 21.35 9.33 -51.57
C PRO A 725 20.85 9.42 -53.02
N LYS A 726 20.43 8.28 -53.61
CA LYS A 726 19.58 8.19 -54.81
C LYS A 726 18.64 6.96 -54.81
N SER A 727 17.48 7.11 -55.44
CA SER A 727 16.43 6.12 -55.74
C SER A 727 16.03 6.25 -57.23
N PRO A 728 15.08 5.48 -57.85
CA PRO A 728 14.51 4.15 -57.54
C PRO A 728 14.42 3.14 -58.74
N THR A 729 14.15 1.84 -58.48
CA THR A 729 13.42 0.83 -59.33
C THR A 729 13.93 0.44 -60.75
N PRO A 730 13.45 -0.66 -61.42
CA PRO A 730 12.80 -1.92 -60.98
C PRO A 730 13.35 -3.22 -61.67
N SER A 731 12.67 -4.36 -61.45
CA SER A 731 12.81 -5.70 -62.09
C SER A 731 13.95 -6.61 -61.56
N GLY A 732 13.84 -7.94 -61.55
CA GLY A 732 12.76 -8.81 -62.06
C GLY A 732 12.74 -10.21 -61.40
N SER A 733 11.80 -11.03 -61.83
CA SER A 733 11.42 -12.32 -61.21
C SER A 733 12.43 -13.47 -61.35
N ARG A 734 12.43 -14.39 -60.37
CA ARG A 734 12.22 -15.83 -60.65
C ARG A 734 11.82 -16.65 -59.41
N ARG A 735 10.95 -17.64 -59.63
CA ARG A 735 10.45 -18.63 -58.66
C ARG A 735 11.32 -19.90 -58.70
N ARG A 736 11.52 -20.59 -57.57
CA ARG A 736 10.96 -21.95 -57.26
C ARG A 736 11.72 -22.67 -56.13
N THR A 737 10.93 -23.27 -55.25
CA THR A 737 11.23 -24.30 -54.24
C THR A 737 10.97 -25.72 -54.86
N PRO A 738 10.87 -26.84 -54.10
CA PRO A 738 11.87 -27.50 -53.23
C PRO A 738 11.93 -29.06 -53.44
N SER A 739 12.86 -29.77 -52.78
CA SER A 739 12.80 -31.23 -52.47
C SER A 739 14.06 -31.71 -51.69
N LEU A 740 14.16 -32.93 -51.12
CA LEU A 740 13.36 -33.75 -50.18
C LEU A 740 14.07 -35.13 -49.99
N PHE A 741 13.89 -35.81 -48.84
CA PHE A 741 14.40 -37.18 -48.47
C PHE A 741 15.95 -37.37 -48.33
N GLY A 742 16.48 -38.34 -47.55
CA GLY A 742 15.88 -39.26 -46.56
C GLY A 742 16.79 -40.46 -46.14
N SER A 743 16.70 -40.87 -44.85
CA SER A 743 16.97 -42.21 -44.23
C SER A 743 18.32 -42.99 -44.36
N ASP A 744 18.88 -43.32 -43.17
CA ASP A 744 19.42 -44.60 -42.65
C ASP A 744 20.56 -45.40 -43.35
N PHE A 745 21.60 -45.81 -42.59
CA PHE A 745 21.79 -47.21 -42.10
C PHE A 745 22.97 -47.38 -41.08
N SER A 746 23.08 -48.57 -40.49
CA SER A 746 23.78 -48.95 -39.24
C SER A 746 25.25 -49.44 -39.33
N GLY A 747 25.98 -49.45 -38.19
CA GLY A 747 27.23 -50.23 -37.99
C GLY A 747 27.60 -50.43 -36.51
N TYR A 748 28.06 -51.63 -36.12
CA TYR A 748 28.15 -52.13 -34.72
C TYR A 748 29.54 -52.75 -34.44
N ASN A 749 30.15 -52.52 -33.27
CA ASN A 749 30.97 -53.54 -32.58
C ASN A 749 31.32 -53.15 -31.12
N PRO A 750 31.49 -54.11 -30.17
CA PRO A 750 31.57 -53.84 -28.73
C PRO A 750 32.96 -54.06 -28.12
N ASN A 751 33.13 -53.61 -26.86
CA ASN A 751 33.88 -54.34 -25.82
C ASN A 751 33.38 -53.91 -24.43
N SER A 752 33.01 -54.89 -23.61
CA SER A 752 32.73 -54.72 -22.17
C SER A 752 33.93 -55.24 -21.34
N PRO A 753 33.99 -55.00 -20.02
CA PRO A 753 33.16 -55.75 -19.09
C PRO A 753 32.37 -54.90 -18.08
N THR A 754 31.32 -55.52 -17.56
CA THR A 754 30.33 -55.00 -16.61
C THR A 754 30.78 -55.02 -15.15
N LEU A 755 30.32 -54.04 -14.36
CA LEU A 755 29.88 -54.25 -12.97
C LEU A 755 28.78 -53.23 -12.62
N SER A 756 27.75 -53.70 -11.91
CA SER A 756 26.55 -52.97 -11.49
C SER A 756 26.75 -52.34 -10.07
N TRP A 757 25.93 -51.44 -9.52
CA TRP A 757 24.48 -51.19 -9.58
C TRP A 757 24.11 -49.72 -9.20
N LEU A 758 22.86 -49.34 -9.49
CA LEU A 758 22.00 -48.35 -8.79
C LEU A 758 22.16 -46.82 -8.96
N SER A 759 21.08 -46.24 -9.50
CA SER A 759 20.47 -44.93 -9.18
C SER A 759 21.13 -43.64 -9.69
N GLY A 760 20.29 -42.64 -9.97
CA GLY A 760 20.71 -41.25 -10.23
C GLY A 760 20.35 -40.73 -11.62
N SER A 761 19.07 -40.41 -11.84
CA SER A 761 18.70 -39.43 -12.85
C SER A 761 19.17 -38.05 -12.41
N ASP A 762 19.79 -37.26 -13.29
CA ASP A 762 19.58 -35.81 -13.26
C ASP A 762 19.85 -35.15 -14.62
N PHE A 763 19.04 -34.14 -14.92
CA PHE A 763 19.14 -33.33 -16.12
C PHE A 763 20.19 -32.23 -15.94
N SER A 764 21.00 -32.00 -16.97
CA SER A 764 21.81 -30.78 -17.07
C SER A 764 20.92 -29.61 -17.46
N ASP A 765 20.69 -28.66 -16.54
CA ASP A 765 20.03 -27.39 -16.85
C ASP A 765 20.96 -26.22 -16.51
N THR A 766 21.58 -25.65 -17.53
CA THR A 766 22.55 -24.56 -17.41
C THR A 766 21.84 -23.20 -17.45
N SER A 767 21.52 -22.65 -16.28
CA SER A 767 21.16 -21.23 -16.14
C SER A 767 22.11 -20.51 -15.19
N THR A 768 22.99 -19.67 -15.76
CA THR A 768 24.01 -18.94 -15.01
C THR A 768 23.42 -17.74 -14.29
N VAL A 769 22.95 -17.93 -13.05
CA VAL A 769 22.48 -16.84 -12.20
C VAL A 769 23.69 -16.13 -11.55
N CYS A 770 24.00 -14.91 -12.00
CA CYS A 770 25.04 -14.08 -11.39
C CYS A 770 24.63 -13.64 -9.97
N HIS A 771 25.27 -14.22 -8.94
CA HIS A 771 25.13 -13.76 -7.56
C HIS A 771 25.87 -12.45 -7.31
N TYR A 772 25.22 -11.31 -7.55
CA TYR A 772 25.66 -10.03 -6.98
C TYR A 772 25.17 -9.87 -5.54
N ARG A 773 26.07 -10.12 -4.58
CA ARG A 773 25.90 -9.70 -3.18
C ARG A 773 26.54 -8.33 -2.97
N GLY A 774 25.75 -7.34 -2.60
CA GLY A 774 26.22 -6.04 -2.12
C GLY A 774 25.36 -5.56 -0.95
N PRO A 775 25.92 -5.27 0.25
CA PRO A 775 25.17 -4.73 1.37
C PRO A 775 25.26 -3.20 1.45
N TYR A 776 24.12 -2.56 1.73
CA TYR A 776 24.00 -1.12 1.96
C TYR A 776 24.33 -0.71 3.42
N LYS A 777 24.75 0.54 3.63
CA LYS A 777 24.36 1.34 4.82
C LYS A 777 24.62 2.84 4.64
N TYR A 778 23.72 3.67 5.18
CA TYR A 778 23.80 5.14 5.13
C TYR A 778 24.83 5.70 6.14
N THR A 779 25.71 6.59 5.68
CA THR A 779 26.39 7.66 6.44
C THR A 779 26.98 8.65 5.41
N PRO A 780 27.18 9.93 5.73
CA PRO A 780 27.44 10.94 4.70
C PRO A 780 28.78 10.73 3.96
N SER A 781 28.79 11.16 2.71
CA SER A 781 29.79 10.85 1.67
C SER A 781 31.25 10.83 2.14
N ARG A 782 31.83 9.63 2.22
CA ARG A 782 33.28 9.41 2.17
C ARG A 782 33.70 9.12 0.74
N VAL A 783 34.72 9.83 0.27
CA VAL A 783 35.42 9.50 -0.99
C VAL A 783 36.16 8.19 -0.75
N TYR A 784 35.86 7.16 -1.52
CA TYR A 784 36.60 5.90 -1.47
C TYR A 784 37.95 6.07 -2.18
N LEU A 785 39.02 5.74 -1.47
CA LEU A 785 40.35 5.60 -2.06
C LEU A 785 40.41 4.26 -2.81
N PRO A 786 40.95 4.20 -4.05
CA PRO A 786 41.14 2.95 -4.77
C PRO A 786 41.98 1.95 -3.95
N ASP A 787 41.73 0.65 -4.09
CA ASP A 787 42.37 -0.39 -3.27
C ASP A 787 43.91 -0.28 -3.19
N PRO A 788 44.67 -0.02 -4.28
CA PRO A 788 46.13 0.16 -4.20
C PRO A 788 46.56 1.35 -3.35
N VAL A 789 45.72 2.40 -3.27
CA VAL A 789 45.97 3.60 -2.46
C VAL A 789 45.64 3.33 -0.99
N TYR A 790 44.58 2.56 -0.71
CA TYR A 790 44.27 2.11 0.64
C TYR A 790 45.34 1.16 1.18
N GLU A 791 45.81 0.20 0.38
CA GLU A 791 46.94 -0.68 0.72
C GLU A 791 48.21 0.13 0.98
N ALA A 792 48.57 1.07 0.09
CA ALA A 792 49.73 1.94 0.30
C ALA A 792 49.60 2.77 1.60
N MET A 793 48.40 3.27 1.93
CA MET A 793 48.17 4.00 3.18
C MET A 793 48.22 3.11 4.43
N MET A 794 47.72 1.87 4.36
CA MET A 794 47.79 0.90 5.45
C MET A 794 49.22 0.42 5.71
N VAL A 795 49.97 0.10 4.65
CA VAL A 795 51.40 -0.26 4.75
C VAL A 795 52.21 0.92 5.28
N THR A 796 52.00 2.13 4.76
CA THR A 796 52.68 3.34 5.25
C THR A 796 52.31 3.64 6.71
N GLY A 797 51.04 3.50 7.09
CA GLY A 797 50.58 3.68 8.46
C GLY A 797 51.18 2.64 9.43
N PHE A 798 51.27 1.38 9.02
CA PHE A 798 51.91 0.31 9.79
C PHE A 798 53.40 0.56 9.96
N ILE A 799 54.11 0.93 8.88
CA ILE A 799 55.52 1.33 8.96
C ILE A 799 55.68 2.51 9.91
N LEU A 800 54.93 3.61 9.74
CA LEU A 800 55.07 4.79 10.61
C LEU A 800 54.71 4.52 12.08
N PHE A 801 53.79 3.59 12.37
CA PHE A 801 53.41 3.23 13.74
C PHE A 801 54.45 2.31 14.42
N PHE A 802 55.06 1.38 13.68
CA PHE A 802 56.00 0.40 14.23
C PHE A 802 57.49 0.72 14.01
N MET A 803 57.84 1.62 13.09
CA MET A 803 59.21 2.13 12.88
C MET A 803 59.86 2.73 14.14
N PRO A 804 59.15 3.44 15.05
CA PRO A 804 59.71 3.88 16.34
C PRO A 804 60.03 2.71 17.30
N TYR A 805 59.42 1.55 17.09
CA TYR A 805 59.61 0.34 17.90
C TYR A 805 60.64 -0.62 17.29
N TRP A 806 61.18 -0.32 16.10
CA TRP A 806 62.23 -1.10 15.44
C TRP A 806 63.60 -0.85 16.08
N ASN A 807 63.68 -1.10 17.38
CA ASN A 807 64.92 -1.17 18.13
C ASN A 807 65.61 -2.50 17.79
N GLU A 808 66.90 -2.47 17.45
CA GLU A 808 67.70 -3.66 17.05
C GLU A 808 67.78 -4.73 18.16
N ASN A 809 67.29 -4.43 19.38
CA ASN A 809 67.27 -5.30 20.54
C ASN A 809 65.86 -5.86 20.90
N MET A 810 64.86 -5.80 20.00
CA MET A 810 63.53 -6.34 20.32
C MET A 810 63.59 -7.87 20.60
N PRO A 811 63.08 -8.36 21.75
CA PRO A 811 63.07 -9.78 22.06
C PRO A 811 62.28 -10.60 21.04
N MET A 812 62.81 -11.76 20.62
CA MET A 812 62.16 -12.67 19.68
C MET A 812 60.67 -12.99 19.96
N PRO A 813 60.20 -13.15 21.22
CA PRO A 813 58.77 -13.36 21.50
C PRO A 813 57.87 -12.23 21.02
N GLU A 814 58.33 -10.98 21.06
CA GLU A 814 57.56 -9.80 20.63
C GLU A 814 57.49 -9.71 19.10
N ILE A 815 58.59 -10.05 18.42
CA ILE A 815 58.65 -10.17 16.95
C ILE A 815 57.68 -11.27 16.47
N ILE A 816 57.69 -12.45 17.13
CA ILE A 816 56.78 -13.56 16.83
C ILE A 816 55.32 -13.16 17.08
N PHE A 817 55.03 -12.44 18.16
CA PHE A 817 53.68 -11.94 18.45
C PHE A 817 53.18 -10.97 17.37
N LEU A 818 54.01 -9.98 16.98
CA LEU A 818 53.67 -9.02 15.93
C LEU A 818 53.47 -9.69 14.55
N ALA A 819 54.33 -10.65 14.19
CA ALA A 819 54.17 -11.46 12.98
C ALA A 819 52.89 -12.31 13.01
N GLY A 820 52.54 -12.87 14.18
CA GLY A 820 51.28 -13.60 14.40
C GLY A 820 50.05 -12.70 14.21
N CYS A 821 50.05 -11.51 14.79
CA CYS A 821 48.98 -10.52 14.61
C CYS A 821 48.80 -10.12 13.14
N LEU A 822 49.90 -9.85 12.41
CA LEU A 822 49.86 -9.54 10.98
C LEU A 822 49.29 -10.70 10.17
N THR A 823 49.73 -11.93 10.45
CA THR A 823 49.27 -13.16 9.76
C THR A 823 47.78 -13.40 10.00
N ILE A 824 47.29 -13.22 11.24
CA ILE A 824 45.86 -13.34 11.57
C ILE A 824 45.04 -12.25 10.85
N MET A 825 45.56 -11.02 10.74
CA MET A 825 44.87 -9.94 10.04
C MET A 825 44.74 -10.23 8.54
N LEU A 826 45.82 -10.68 7.89
CA LEU A 826 45.82 -11.07 6.48
C LEU A 826 44.95 -12.30 6.19
N ALA A 827 44.98 -13.32 7.07
CA ALA A 827 44.10 -14.49 6.96
C ALA A 827 42.62 -14.14 7.17
N SER A 828 42.33 -13.16 8.04
CA SER A 828 40.97 -12.63 8.23
C SER A 828 40.49 -11.84 7.01
N TYR A 829 41.38 -11.10 6.36
CA TYR A 829 41.09 -10.43 5.09
C TYR A 829 40.78 -11.45 3.97
N GLY A 830 41.57 -12.52 3.83
CA GLY A 830 41.32 -13.59 2.85
C GLY A 830 39.95 -14.28 3.03
N LYS A 831 39.43 -14.36 4.26
CA LYS A 831 38.05 -14.80 4.54
C LYS A 831 36.98 -13.74 4.24
N LEU A 832 37.33 -12.45 4.26
CA LEU A 832 36.41 -11.34 4.01
C LEU A 832 36.09 -11.15 2.53
N ILE A 833 37.05 -11.43 1.63
CA ILE A 833 36.91 -11.31 0.16
C ILE A 833 36.42 -12.60 -0.54
N GLY A 834 36.13 -13.67 0.19
CA GLY A 834 35.33 -14.79 -0.32
C GLY A 834 35.94 -15.62 -1.45
N VAL A 835 37.24 -15.94 -1.38
CA VAL A 835 37.89 -16.80 -2.36
C VAL A 835 37.38 -18.25 -2.24
N SER A 836 36.64 -18.73 -3.25
CA SER A 836 36.25 -20.14 -3.39
C SER A 836 37.42 -21.00 -3.89
N GLY A 837 37.61 -22.17 -3.28
CA GLY A 837 38.84 -22.96 -3.36
C GLY A 837 39.14 -23.73 -4.66
N GLU A 838 38.81 -23.20 -5.84
CA GLU A 838 39.10 -23.85 -7.13
C GLU A 838 40.01 -23.06 -8.08
N GLN A 839 40.49 -21.87 -7.69
CA GLN A 839 41.51 -21.14 -8.45
C GLN A 839 42.59 -20.54 -7.53
N LEU A 840 43.62 -21.33 -7.24
CA LEU A 840 44.90 -20.84 -6.71
C LEU A 840 45.92 -20.74 -7.85
N PRO A 841 46.48 -19.54 -8.12
CA PRO A 841 47.63 -19.40 -9.01
C PRO A 841 48.87 -20.10 -8.41
N ALA A 842 49.84 -20.46 -9.28
CA ALA A 842 51.01 -21.28 -8.97
C ALA A 842 52.08 -20.64 -8.03
N GLY A 843 51.69 -19.74 -7.13
CA GLY A 843 52.55 -19.16 -6.09
C GLY A 843 52.51 -19.90 -4.74
N PHE A 844 51.62 -20.89 -4.57
CA PHE A 844 51.36 -21.50 -3.25
C PHE A 844 52.27 -22.71 -2.89
N GLU A 845 53.05 -23.26 -3.83
CA GLU A 845 53.95 -24.42 -3.56
C GLU A 845 55.15 -24.11 -2.64
N ILE A 846 55.38 -22.85 -2.26
CA ILE A 846 56.47 -22.46 -1.36
C ILE A 846 56.11 -22.74 0.12
N TRP A 847 54.83 -22.93 0.46
CA TRP A 847 54.37 -23.02 1.86
C TRP A 847 54.36 -24.44 2.47
N GLU A 848 54.53 -25.51 1.69
CA GLU A 848 54.70 -26.89 2.22
C GLU A 848 56.17 -27.28 2.52
N ARG A 849 57.11 -26.31 2.47
CA ARG A 849 58.55 -26.54 2.76
C ARG A 849 59.11 -25.68 3.90
N PHE A 850 58.25 -25.04 4.68
CA PHE A 850 58.57 -24.36 5.94
C PHE A 850 57.81 -25.01 7.10
#